data_AF-A0A6G1BZH5-F1
#
_entry.id   AF-A0A6G1BZH5-F1
#
_cell.length_a   1.000
_cell.length_b   1.000
_cell.length_c   1.000
_cell.angle_alpha   90.00
_cell.angle_beta   90.00
_cell.angle_gamma   90.00
#
_symmetry.space_group_name_H-M   'P 1'
#
loop_
_entity.id
_entity.type
_entity.pdbx_description
1 polymer ?
#
loop_
_entity_poly.entity_id
_entity_poly.type
_entity_poly.pdbx_seq_one_letter_code
_entity_poly.pdbx_strand_id
1 'polypeptide(L)'
;MPPNPSLRSIRLDCARLEDAAIDCLARPDLHELMLLNCDNISGRLLREVGTCQDLRVLSLNALAERRGLPISFSDLQQLLNGCSRLESLRLALDFSMFDDPNFSHVWASASEVLTSLEIGYIPTTMLLELLTVAMESQQCMHHVKGPVFFPSLQKLCLTVDFITDHLIGSISTALPSLTHLDLQDAPIIEPTTSSDLTNAGLQQINPNGKLKHISLMRSQEFLFTSFRRVNDPGILLMVEKCSNLESVCLGGFSRVTDTGFRAIIHSCSGLHKLRVSHGSQLTDLVFHDIIATSLCLTHVSLRWCNLLTDVGIERLSFNKDLNVLDLRDCRSLGDEAVRSLSCLPKLQILLLDGTDISDQALKNLGLGSCPLASLSLRGCRKLTNDCIPLLFSGSVKQSLQVLDLSRIPGITDDGIMLLARSRTPIIELRMRENPKIGDAAVMALASMLVDGGTHGSSLQLLDLYDCGGITPLAIRWFKKPYFPRLRWLGVTGSLNRVMVDALVRSRPFLHMACRGEELGNLYWDRSADWYRHDDDDLDELEQWILNGEPLPEGEAAMAAPVTVYGPMISPAVARVAACLLEKDVPFQVEPVDMSKGEHKSPSFLKLQPFGQVPAFKDSLTTVFESRAICRYICDQYADSGNKTLMGRKEDGAVGRAAIEQWIEAEGQSFNPPSLAMAFQLAFAPFMGRATDMAVVEQNEAKLVKVLDVYEQWLGESQYFAGDEFSLADLVHMPNTDLLVHKTNKAGLFTERKNLARWWDEVSARPSWKKVVEMQNPASTDVARVLTCLFEKNLEFELVRIDTFKREHKLPEFIKLRDPTGQVTFKHGDKTIVDSRAICRYLCTQFPEDGNRTIYGTGSLERASIEQWLQAEAQSFDAPSSELVFHLAFAPQLNIPADEARIAENEKKLQQMLNVYDEILAKNRFLAGDEFTLADLSHLPNSHYIANARSPRGKKLFTSKKHVARWYDEISSRPSWKQVVKMQSEHPGAFE
;
A
#
# COMPACT_ATOMS: atom_id res chain seq x y z
N MET A 1 -31.99 -12.74 -7.59
CA MET A 1 -33.22 -12.75 -6.76
C MET A 1 -34.44 -12.64 -7.66
N PRO A 2 -35.58 -13.29 -7.36
CA PRO A 2 -36.80 -13.04 -8.12
C PRO A 2 -37.22 -11.55 -8.02
N PRO A 3 -37.78 -10.95 -9.07
CA PRO A 3 -38.19 -9.55 -9.05
C PRO A 3 -39.30 -9.33 -8.01
N ASN A 4 -39.00 -8.56 -6.97
CA ASN A 4 -39.98 -8.12 -5.97
C ASN A 4 -40.49 -6.72 -6.38
N PRO A 5 -41.73 -6.58 -6.88
CA PRO A 5 -42.29 -5.31 -7.34
C PRO A 5 -42.69 -4.36 -6.19
N SER A 6 -42.42 -4.71 -4.93
CA SER A 6 -42.65 -3.85 -3.76
C SER A 6 -41.36 -3.25 -3.20
N LEU A 7 -40.20 -3.56 -3.79
CA LEU A 7 -38.89 -3.13 -3.30
C LEU A 7 -38.61 -1.67 -3.72
N ARG A 8 -38.81 -0.72 -2.79
CA ARG A 8 -38.63 0.72 -3.05
C ARG A 8 -37.30 1.30 -2.56
N SER A 9 -36.63 0.64 -1.61
CA SER A 9 -35.35 1.08 -1.05
C SER A 9 -34.36 -0.08 -1.05
N ILE A 10 -33.13 0.18 -1.49
CA ILE A 10 -32.03 -0.77 -1.52
C ILE A 10 -30.79 -0.13 -0.88
N ARG A 11 -30.25 -0.79 0.14
CA ARG A 11 -28.95 -0.45 0.75
C ARG A 11 -28.03 -1.67 0.73
N LEU A 12 -26.86 -1.54 0.11
CA LEU A 12 -25.95 -2.66 -0.12
C LEU A 12 -24.48 -2.30 0.14
N ASP A 13 -23.77 -3.23 0.77
CA ASP A 13 -22.30 -3.26 0.76
C ASP A 13 -21.82 -3.94 -0.54
N CYS A 14 -21.12 -3.16 -1.35
CA CYS A 14 -20.72 -3.48 -2.71
C CYS A 14 -19.27 -3.97 -2.81
N ALA A 15 -18.58 -4.23 -1.69
CA ALA A 15 -17.19 -4.70 -1.68
C ALA A 15 -16.98 -6.01 -2.48
N ARG A 16 -18.05 -6.80 -2.66
CA ARG A 16 -18.05 -8.06 -3.45
C ARG A 16 -19.00 -8.02 -4.66
N LEU A 17 -19.50 -6.83 -5.02
CA LEU A 17 -20.53 -6.67 -6.03
C LEU A 17 -19.86 -6.29 -7.36
N GLU A 18 -20.19 -7.03 -8.42
CA GLU A 18 -19.67 -6.84 -9.78
C GLU A 18 -20.76 -6.26 -10.70
N ASP A 19 -20.37 -5.73 -11.85
CA ASP A 19 -21.28 -5.11 -12.83
C ASP A 19 -22.44 -6.02 -13.29
N ALA A 20 -22.28 -7.35 -13.21
CA ALA A 20 -23.32 -8.31 -13.54
C ALA A 20 -24.53 -8.26 -12.60
N ALA A 21 -24.36 -7.75 -11.37
CA ALA A 21 -25.43 -7.63 -10.40
C ALA A 21 -26.28 -6.35 -10.60
N ILE A 22 -25.80 -5.38 -11.39
CA ILE A 22 -26.48 -4.08 -11.62
C ILE A 22 -27.88 -4.26 -12.18
N ASP A 23 -28.07 -5.23 -13.09
CA ASP A 23 -29.35 -5.51 -13.73
C ASP A 23 -30.44 -5.96 -12.73
N CYS A 24 -30.03 -6.42 -11.54
CA CYS A 24 -30.96 -6.77 -10.46
C CYS A 24 -31.30 -5.57 -9.55
N LEU A 25 -30.47 -4.52 -9.58
CA LEU A 25 -30.52 -3.34 -8.70
C LEU A 25 -31.27 -2.17 -9.32
N ALA A 26 -30.97 -1.84 -10.58
CA ALA A 26 -31.61 -0.73 -11.29
C ALA A 26 -33.03 -1.12 -11.68
N ARG A 27 -34.03 -0.44 -11.10
CA ARG A 27 -35.45 -0.68 -11.36
C ARG A 27 -36.21 0.63 -11.48
N PRO A 28 -37.20 0.73 -12.39
CA PRO A 28 -37.92 1.97 -12.63
C PRO A 28 -38.65 2.53 -11.40
N ASP A 29 -39.14 1.64 -10.52
CA ASP A 29 -39.96 1.93 -9.33
C ASP A 29 -39.15 2.18 -8.04
N LEU A 30 -37.82 2.13 -8.13
CA LEU A 30 -36.93 2.33 -6.99
C LEU A 30 -36.89 3.80 -6.56
N HIS A 31 -37.08 4.08 -5.27
CA HIS A 31 -37.07 5.42 -4.69
C HIS A 31 -35.74 5.75 -4.01
N GLU A 32 -35.07 4.77 -3.40
CA GLU A 32 -33.80 4.95 -2.69
C GLU A 32 -32.79 3.87 -3.10
N LEU A 33 -31.58 4.29 -3.45
CA LEU A 33 -30.45 3.42 -3.76
C LEU A 33 -29.20 3.90 -3.03
N MET A 34 -28.71 3.09 -2.10
CA MET A 34 -27.48 3.34 -1.34
C MET A 34 -26.48 2.21 -1.55
N LEU A 35 -25.39 2.50 -2.27
CA LEU A 35 -24.32 1.56 -2.56
C LEU A 35 -23.06 1.99 -1.81
N LEU A 36 -22.64 1.15 -0.87
CA LEU A 36 -21.49 1.35 0.03
C LEU A 36 -20.29 0.53 -0.47
N ASN A 37 -19.06 0.99 -0.27
CA ASN A 37 -17.82 0.27 -0.64
C ASN A 37 -17.77 -0.22 -2.11
N CYS A 38 -18.14 0.64 -3.05
CA CYS A 38 -18.12 0.32 -4.48
C CYS A 38 -16.68 0.19 -5.01
N ASP A 39 -16.14 -1.02 -5.04
CA ASP A 39 -14.73 -1.28 -5.41
C ASP A 39 -14.50 -1.71 -6.86
N ASN A 40 -15.54 -2.24 -7.53
CA ASN A 40 -15.44 -2.98 -8.79
C ASN A 40 -16.52 -2.59 -9.81
N ILE A 41 -17.10 -1.39 -9.68
CA ILE A 41 -18.26 -0.96 -10.48
C ILE A 41 -17.85 0.03 -11.58
N SER A 42 -18.30 -0.17 -12.82
CA SER A 42 -18.01 0.73 -13.94
C SER A 42 -19.06 1.84 -14.13
N GLY A 43 -18.81 2.76 -15.08
CA GLY A 43 -19.80 3.75 -15.54
C GLY A 43 -21.13 3.15 -16.04
N ARG A 44 -21.20 1.84 -16.29
CA ARG A 44 -22.46 1.13 -16.54
C ARG A 44 -23.48 1.35 -15.42
N LEU A 45 -23.05 1.36 -14.16
CA LEU A 45 -23.98 1.58 -13.03
C LEU A 45 -24.71 2.91 -13.15
N LEU A 46 -24.00 4.01 -13.42
CA LEU A 46 -24.62 5.33 -13.51
C LEU A 46 -25.65 5.39 -14.65
N ARG A 47 -25.35 4.75 -15.79
CA ARG A 47 -26.27 4.68 -16.94
C ARG A 47 -27.53 3.90 -16.62
N GLU A 48 -27.39 2.73 -15.99
CA GLU A 48 -28.54 1.90 -15.62
C GLU A 48 -29.37 2.56 -14.52
N VAL A 49 -28.74 3.19 -13.52
CA VAL A 49 -29.46 3.96 -12.50
C VAL A 49 -30.17 5.18 -13.11
N GLY A 50 -29.64 5.76 -14.19
CA GLY A 50 -30.34 6.77 -14.99
C GLY A 50 -31.68 6.28 -15.55
N THR A 51 -31.94 4.98 -15.65
CA THR A 51 -33.25 4.48 -16.09
C THR A 51 -34.31 4.50 -14.97
N CYS A 52 -33.91 4.75 -13.71
CA CYS A 52 -34.78 4.78 -12.53
C CYS A 52 -35.49 6.14 -12.40
N GLN A 53 -36.60 6.34 -13.10
CA GLN A 53 -37.30 7.63 -13.16
C GLN A 53 -37.90 8.10 -11.82
N ASP A 54 -38.25 7.18 -10.92
CA ASP A 54 -38.84 7.48 -9.60
C ASP A 54 -37.78 7.62 -8.48
N LEU A 55 -36.49 7.57 -8.81
CA LEU A 55 -35.42 7.66 -7.84
C LEU A 55 -35.35 9.05 -7.19
N ARG A 56 -35.41 9.09 -5.87
CA ARG A 56 -35.34 10.30 -5.04
C ARG A 56 -34.03 10.44 -4.30
N VAL A 57 -33.45 9.31 -3.86
CA VAL A 57 -32.20 9.29 -3.09
C VAL A 57 -31.21 8.36 -3.76
N LEU A 58 -30.05 8.89 -4.13
CA LEU A 58 -28.93 8.12 -4.64
C LEU A 58 -27.67 8.40 -3.82
N SER A 59 -27.08 7.33 -3.28
CA SER A 59 -25.79 7.39 -2.59
C SER A 59 -24.84 6.37 -3.17
N LEU A 60 -23.72 6.86 -3.71
CA LEU A 60 -22.62 6.04 -4.21
C LEU A 60 -21.36 6.36 -3.42
N ASN A 61 -20.91 5.39 -2.62
CA ASN A 61 -19.74 5.51 -1.78
C ASN A 61 -18.65 4.56 -2.30
N ALA A 62 -17.67 5.10 -3.04
CA ALA A 62 -16.47 4.37 -3.42
C ALA A 62 -15.42 4.49 -2.30
N LEU A 63 -14.67 3.43 -1.99
CA LEU A 63 -13.57 3.54 -1.04
C LEU A 63 -12.54 4.53 -1.61
N ALA A 64 -12.31 5.61 -0.88
CA ALA A 64 -11.52 6.79 -1.28
C ALA A 64 -10.07 6.49 -1.70
N GLU A 65 -9.60 5.26 -1.46
CA GLU A 65 -8.25 4.79 -1.79
C GLU A 65 -8.09 4.27 -3.23
N ARG A 66 -9.19 4.13 -4.00
CA ARG A 66 -9.14 3.74 -5.41
C ARG A 66 -9.49 4.91 -6.32
N ARG A 67 -8.47 5.70 -6.68
CA ARG A 67 -8.58 6.68 -7.76
C ARG A 67 -8.84 5.95 -9.09
N GLY A 68 -10.01 6.17 -9.68
CA GLY A 68 -10.33 5.77 -11.05
C GLY A 68 -11.28 4.57 -11.17
N LEU A 69 -12.54 4.72 -10.71
CA LEU A 69 -13.62 3.96 -11.35
C LEU A 69 -13.69 4.43 -12.82
N PRO A 70 -13.84 3.52 -13.82
CA PRO A 70 -13.97 3.89 -15.22
C PRO A 70 -15.37 4.48 -15.48
N ILE A 71 -15.62 5.67 -14.94
CA ILE A 71 -16.84 6.45 -15.09
C ILE A 71 -16.50 7.62 -16.03
N SER A 72 -17.21 7.69 -17.14
CA SER A 72 -17.07 8.79 -18.10
C SER A 72 -18.05 9.92 -17.79
N PHE A 73 -17.77 11.11 -18.34
CA PHE A 73 -18.68 12.25 -18.26
C PHE A 73 -20.06 11.96 -18.87
N SER A 74 -20.11 11.15 -19.94
CA SER A 74 -21.37 10.72 -20.55
C SER A 74 -22.23 9.85 -19.63
N ASP A 75 -21.62 9.10 -18.71
CA ASP A 75 -22.35 8.25 -17.78
C ASP A 75 -23.06 9.10 -16.70
N LEU A 76 -22.38 10.13 -16.19
CA LEU A 76 -22.96 11.11 -15.26
C LEU A 76 -24.10 11.90 -15.91
N GLN A 77 -23.94 12.32 -17.16
CA GLN A 77 -25.00 13.01 -17.89
C GLN A 77 -26.24 12.13 -18.08
N GLN A 78 -26.06 10.84 -18.39
CA GLN A 78 -27.19 9.90 -18.51
C GLN A 78 -27.92 9.69 -17.18
N LEU A 79 -27.18 9.62 -16.07
CA LEU A 79 -27.78 9.56 -14.73
C LEU A 79 -28.69 10.77 -14.47
N LEU A 80 -28.15 11.99 -14.65
CA LEU A 80 -28.87 13.23 -14.36
C LEU A 80 -30.07 13.42 -15.28
N ASN A 81 -29.90 13.16 -16.59
CA ASN A 81 -30.99 13.24 -17.57
C ASN A 81 -32.18 12.34 -17.23
N GLY A 82 -31.91 11.17 -16.66
CA GLY A 82 -32.93 10.17 -16.38
C GLY A 82 -33.62 10.30 -15.02
N CYS A 83 -32.91 10.82 -14.01
CA CYS A 83 -33.40 10.94 -12.63
C CYS A 83 -34.05 12.31 -12.36
N SER A 84 -35.15 12.63 -13.05
CA SER A 84 -35.81 13.95 -12.95
C SER A 84 -36.41 14.26 -11.56
N ARG A 85 -36.63 13.26 -10.69
CA ARG A 85 -37.21 13.39 -9.35
C ARG A 85 -36.20 13.31 -8.21
N LEU A 86 -34.90 13.39 -8.54
CA LEU A 86 -33.83 13.21 -7.57
C LEU A 86 -33.79 14.37 -6.56
N GLU A 87 -34.06 14.06 -5.29
CA GLU A 87 -34.09 15.01 -4.17
C GLU A 87 -32.72 15.08 -3.46
N SER A 88 -32.01 13.95 -3.39
CA SER A 88 -30.70 13.83 -2.73
C SER A 88 -29.71 13.01 -3.57
N LEU A 89 -28.53 13.58 -3.82
CA LEU A 89 -27.46 12.96 -4.59
C LEU A 89 -26.14 13.01 -3.80
N ARG A 90 -25.60 11.84 -3.47
CA ARG A 90 -24.27 11.66 -2.89
C ARG A 90 -23.38 10.86 -3.84
N LEU A 91 -22.31 11.48 -4.32
CA LEU A 91 -21.29 10.89 -5.18
C LEU A 91 -19.92 11.04 -4.52
N ALA A 92 -19.48 10.05 -3.74
CA ALA A 92 -18.14 10.05 -3.15
C ALA A 92 -17.07 9.65 -4.18
N LEU A 93 -16.93 10.45 -5.24
CA LEU A 93 -15.99 10.27 -6.35
C LEU A 93 -14.98 11.42 -6.39
N ASP A 94 -13.82 11.17 -6.98
CA ASP A 94 -12.79 12.18 -7.28
C ASP A 94 -13.05 12.76 -8.68
N PHE A 95 -13.50 14.02 -8.73
CA PHE A 95 -13.84 14.70 -9.98
C PHE A 95 -12.62 15.28 -10.72
N SER A 96 -11.40 15.24 -10.17
CA SER A 96 -10.20 15.68 -10.93
C SER A 96 -9.85 14.77 -12.09
N MET A 97 -10.41 13.56 -12.13
CA MET A 97 -10.20 12.61 -13.21
C MET A 97 -11.05 12.91 -14.46
N PHE A 98 -11.93 13.93 -14.41
CA PHE A 98 -12.77 14.35 -15.53
C PHE A 98 -12.16 15.57 -16.23
N ASP A 99 -11.57 15.38 -17.41
CA ASP A 99 -11.10 16.47 -18.30
C ASP A 99 -12.19 16.79 -19.35
N ASP A 100 -13.14 17.68 -19.05
CA ASP A 100 -14.08 18.22 -20.06
C ASP A 100 -14.42 19.71 -19.81
N PRO A 101 -14.19 20.61 -20.78
CA PRO A 101 -14.49 22.03 -20.67
C PRO A 101 -16.00 22.36 -20.56
N ASN A 102 -16.91 21.40 -20.74
CA ASN A 102 -18.37 21.60 -20.61
C ASN A 102 -18.95 21.06 -19.31
N PHE A 103 -18.14 20.86 -18.26
CA PHE A 103 -18.58 20.30 -16.98
C PHE A 103 -19.87 20.95 -16.44
N SER A 104 -19.93 22.28 -16.44
CA SER A 104 -21.07 23.03 -15.94
C SER A 104 -22.37 22.71 -16.68
N HIS A 105 -22.32 22.42 -17.99
CA HIS A 105 -23.52 22.14 -18.80
C HIS A 105 -24.20 20.81 -18.48
N VAL A 106 -23.51 19.81 -17.93
CA VAL A 106 -24.15 18.52 -17.57
C VAL A 106 -25.07 18.67 -16.38
N TRP A 107 -24.69 19.50 -15.41
CA TRP A 107 -25.50 19.81 -14.25
C TRP A 107 -26.75 20.65 -14.59
N ALA A 108 -26.84 21.20 -15.81
CA ALA A 108 -28.06 21.83 -16.31
C ALA A 108 -29.22 20.83 -16.44
N SER A 109 -28.91 19.54 -16.49
CA SER A 109 -29.90 18.46 -16.56
C SER A 109 -30.19 17.83 -15.19
N ALA A 110 -29.62 18.38 -14.11
CA ALA A 110 -29.93 17.94 -12.76
C ALA A 110 -31.38 18.28 -12.40
N SER A 111 -31.96 17.52 -11.48
CA SER A 111 -33.34 17.71 -11.03
C SER A 111 -33.56 19.09 -10.39
N GLU A 112 -34.63 19.78 -10.79
CA GLU A 112 -35.06 21.05 -10.19
C GLU A 112 -35.49 20.90 -8.71
N VAL A 113 -35.82 19.67 -8.28
CA VAL A 113 -36.20 19.35 -6.89
C VAL A 113 -35.00 18.90 -6.03
N LEU A 114 -33.77 18.94 -6.56
CA LEU A 114 -32.59 18.55 -5.80
C LEU A 114 -32.36 19.52 -4.63
N THR A 115 -32.42 18.98 -3.41
CA THR A 115 -32.24 19.73 -2.16
C THR A 115 -30.91 19.42 -1.47
N SER A 116 -30.32 18.26 -1.73
CA SER A 116 -29.06 17.81 -1.11
C SER A 116 -28.07 17.32 -2.17
N LEU A 117 -26.88 17.91 -2.17
CA LEU A 117 -25.76 17.53 -3.03
C LEU A 117 -24.50 17.29 -2.21
N GLU A 118 -23.94 16.09 -2.35
CA GLU A 118 -22.67 15.71 -1.74
C GLU A 118 -21.73 15.13 -2.80
N ILE A 119 -20.54 15.72 -2.91
CA ILE A 119 -19.50 15.28 -3.85
C ILE A 119 -18.23 14.99 -3.05
N GLY A 120 -17.60 13.86 -3.37
CA GLY A 120 -16.36 13.38 -2.76
C GLY A 120 -15.26 14.43 -2.81
N TYR A 121 -14.59 14.59 -3.95
CA TYR A 121 -13.63 15.67 -4.18
C TYR A 121 -13.89 16.34 -5.53
N ILE A 122 -13.88 17.67 -5.55
CA ILE A 122 -14.07 18.50 -6.74
C ILE A 122 -13.00 19.60 -6.80
N PRO A 123 -12.27 19.75 -7.92
CA PRO A 123 -11.32 20.84 -8.08
C PRO A 123 -12.01 22.21 -7.92
N THR A 124 -11.37 23.15 -7.23
CA THR A 124 -12.00 24.45 -6.93
C THR A 124 -12.33 25.22 -8.22
N THR A 125 -11.54 25.08 -9.29
CA THR A 125 -11.81 25.70 -10.59
C THR A 125 -13.13 25.23 -11.20
N MET A 126 -13.34 23.91 -11.23
CA MET A 126 -14.54 23.27 -11.76
C MET A 126 -15.79 23.65 -10.95
N LEU A 127 -15.66 23.72 -9.63
CA LEU A 127 -16.74 24.17 -8.74
C LEU A 127 -17.09 25.65 -8.96
N LEU A 128 -16.09 26.51 -9.14
CA LEU A 128 -16.34 27.93 -9.39
C LEU A 128 -17.05 28.16 -10.73
N GLU A 129 -16.69 27.43 -11.78
CA GLU A 129 -17.40 27.46 -13.07
C GLU A 129 -18.88 27.05 -12.91
N LEU A 130 -19.14 25.98 -12.13
CA LEU A 130 -20.51 25.54 -11.82
C LEU A 130 -21.30 26.63 -11.09
N LEU A 131 -20.70 27.28 -10.10
CA LEU A 131 -21.34 28.35 -9.33
C LEU A 131 -21.54 29.63 -10.16
N THR A 132 -20.63 29.97 -11.09
CA THR A 132 -20.79 31.11 -12.00
C THR A 132 -22.01 30.91 -12.90
N VAL A 133 -22.17 29.72 -13.50
CA VAL A 133 -23.35 29.40 -14.31
C VAL A 133 -24.63 29.48 -13.47
N ALA A 134 -24.58 29.04 -12.21
CA ALA A 134 -25.71 29.18 -11.30
C ALA A 134 -26.09 30.65 -11.05
N MET A 135 -25.11 31.53 -10.84
CA MET A 135 -25.33 32.97 -10.66
C MET A 135 -25.90 33.64 -11.93
N GLU A 136 -25.38 33.29 -13.11
CA GLU A 136 -25.89 33.80 -14.39
C GLU A 136 -27.36 33.38 -14.62
N SER A 137 -27.71 32.13 -14.27
CA SER A 137 -29.08 31.64 -14.40
C SER A 137 -30.09 32.41 -13.53
N GLN A 138 -29.68 32.84 -12.33
CA GLN A 138 -30.53 33.62 -11.42
C GLN A 138 -30.82 35.03 -11.95
N GLN A 139 -29.89 35.63 -12.71
CA GLN A 139 -30.08 36.97 -13.29
C GLN A 139 -31.02 36.97 -14.51
N CYS A 140 -31.12 35.84 -15.24
CA CYS A 140 -31.94 35.71 -16.45
C CYS A 140 -33.42 35.35 -16.20
N MET A 141 -33.86 35.29 -14.93
CA MET A 141 -35.23 34.94 -14.49
C MET A 141 -36.38 35.72 -15.18
N HIS A 142 -36.09 36.80 -15.91
CA HIS A 142 -37.11 37.59 -16.59
C HIS A 142 -37.28 37.37 -18.09
N HIS A 143 -36.35 36.72 -18.84
CA HIS A 143 -36.46 36.73 -20.31
C HIS A 143 -36.25 35.44 -21.12
N VAL A 144 -35.75 34.31 -20.61
CA VAL A 144 -35.71 33.06 -21.40
C VAL A 144 -35.77 31.84 -20.48
N LYS A 145 -36.53 30.79 -20.86
CA LYS A 145 -36.45 29.43 -20.28
C LYS A 145 -35.08 28.79 -20.60
N GLY A 146 -34.02 29.27 -19.95
CA GLY A 146 -32.71 28.62 -19.89
C GLY A 146 -32.56 27.82 -18.58
N PRO A 147 -31.57 26.92 -18.48
CA PRO A 147 -31.49 25.94 -17.39
C PRO A 147 -31.36 26.60 -16.02
N VAL A 148 -32.25 26.23 -15.10
CA VAL A 148 -32.35 26.77 -13.74
C VAL A 148 -31.43 25.96 -12.83
N PHE A 149 -30.36 26.57 -12.33
CA PHE A 149 -29.37 25.89 -11.49
C PHE A 149 -29.68 26.03 -9.99
N PHE A 150 -29.95 24.90 -9.34
CA PHE A 150 -29.96 24.71 -7.87
C PHE A 150 -30.67 25.77 -6.99
N PRO A 151 -31.82 26.37 -7.38
CA PRO A 151 -32.47 27.40 -6.56
C PRO A 151 -32.98 26.85 -5.21
N SER A 152 -33.27 25.54 -5.20
CA SER A 152 -33.86 24.79 -4.09
C SER A 152 -32.82 24.08 -3.22
N LEU A 153 -31.52 24.20 -3.53
CA LEU A 153 -30.48 23.45 -2.82
C LEU A 153 -30.32 23.99 -1.38
N GLN A 154 -30.48 23.08 -0.42
CA GLN A 154 -30.45 23.35 1.01
C GLN A 154 -29.20 22.78 1.67
N LYS A 155 -28.66 21.67 1.14
CA LYS A 155 -27.46 21.01 1.67
C LYS A 155 -26.39 20.84 0.60
N LEU A 156 -25.18 21.29 0.93
CA LEU A 156 -23.99 21.17 0.09
C LEU A 156 -22.82 20.63 0.91
N CYS A 157 -22.25 19.51 0.49
CA CYS A 157 -21.11 18.86 1.13
C CYS A 157 -20.02 18.54 0.10
N LEU A 158 -18.82 19.12 0.24
CA LEU A 158 -17.75 19.03 -0.77
C LEU A 158 -16.37 18.88 -0.13
N THR A 159 -15.49 18.07 -0.73
CA THR A 159 -14.03 18.20 -0.54
C THR A 159 -13.44 18.98 -1.72
N VAL A 160 -12.57 19.95 -1.44
CA VAL A 160 -11.96 20.84 -2.44
C VAL A 160 -10.46 20.95 -2.25
N ASP A 161 -9.77 21.59 -3.20
CA ASP A 161 -8.33 21.85 -3.12
C ASP A 161 -7.99 22.77 -1.93
N PHE A 162 -8.67 23.90 -1.89
CA PHE A 162 -8.46 24.97 -0.92
C PHE A 162 -9.77 25.69 -0.65
N ILE A 163 -10.12 25.83 0.61
CA ILE A 163 -11.18 26.71 1.09
C ILE A 163 -10.63 28.14 1.10
N THR A 164 -11.22 29.00 0.26
CA THR A 164 -10.78 30.39 0.03
C THR A 164 -11.92 31.38 0.19
N ASP A 165 -11.60 32.66 0.37
CA ASP A 165 -12.59 33.75 0.43
C ASP A 165 -13.47 33.80 -0.84
N HIS A 166 -12.87 33.60 -2.02
CA HIS A 166 -13.59 33.59 -3.29
C HIS A 166 -14.60 32.46 -3.36
N LEU A 167 -14.20 31.24 -2.96
CA LEU A 167 -15.09 30.08 -2.93
C LEU A 167 -16.30 30.31 -2.00
N ILE A 168 -16.03 30.78 -0.78
CA ILE A 168 -17.09 31.07 0.20
C ILE A 168 -18.05 32.14 -0.33
N GLY A 169 -17.52 33.21 -0.94
CA GLY A 169 -18.31 34.26 -1.55
C GLY A 169 -19.19 33.76 -2.71
N SER A 170 -18.62 32.93 -3.60
CA SER A 170 -19.35 32.33 -4.72
C SER A 170 -20.47 31.42 -4.25
N ILE A 171 -20.22 30.53 -3.26
CA ILE A 171 -21.26 29.66 -2.69
C ILE A 171 -22.37 30.50 -2.05
N SER A 172 -22.00 31.49 -1.23
CA SER A 172 -22.97 32.34 -0.52
C SER A 172 -23.84 33.16 -1.46
N THR A 173 -23.31 33.55 -2.62
CA THR A 173 -24.04 34.30 -3.65
C THR A 173 -24.90 33.38 -4.51
N ALA A 174 -24.35 32.24 -4.95
CA ALA A 174 -25.03 31.31 -5.85
C ALA A 174 -26.15 30.51 -5.15
N LEU A 175 -26.01 30.21 -3.85
CA LEU A 175 -26.90 29.31 -3.12
C LEU A 175 -27.57 30.01 -1.91
N PRO A 176 -28.50 30.95 -2.14
CA PRO A 176 -29.10 31.76 -1.09
C PRO A 176 -30.05 30.99 -0.14
N SER A 177 -30.44 29.77 -0.51
CA SER A 177 -31.36 28.90 0.25
C SER A 177 -30.66 27.89 1.15
N LEU A 178 -29.33 27.93 1.22
CA LEU A 178 -28.53 26.93 1.93
C LEU A 178 -28.81 26.94 3.45
N THR A 179 -29.14 25.77 3.99
CA THR A 179 -29.31 25.51 5.43
C THR A 179 -28.14 24.69 5.99
N HIS A 180 -27.42 23.94 5.14
CA HIS A 180 -26.29 23.10 5.52
C HIS A 180 -25.11 23.32 4.55
N LEU A 181 -23.96 23.72 5.09
CA LEU A 181 -22.70 23.85 4.33
C LEU A 181 -21.62 23.01 5.00
N ASP A 182 -21.01 22.10 4.24
CA ASP A 182 -19.84 21.33 4.66
C ASP A 182 -18.75 21.42 3.60
N LEU A 183 -17.61 22.00 3.98
CA LEU A 183 -16.44 22.11 3.13
C LEU A 183 -15.22 21.51 3.85
N GLN A 184 -14.54 20.63 3.14
CA GLN A 184 -13.29 20.03 3.59
C GLN A 184 -12.16 20.30 2.60
N ASP A 185 -10.98 20.64 3.10
CA ASP A 185 -9.73 20.62 2.33
C ASP A 185 -8.62 19.86 3.08
N ALA A 186 -7.69 19.27 2.32
CA ALA A 186 -6.54 18.52 2.82
C ALA A 186 -5.29 18.91 2.03
N PRO A 187 -4.87 20.19 2.08
CA PRO A 187 -3.86 20.72 1.17
C PRO A 187 -2.49 20.08 1.42
N ILE A 188 -1.89 19.50 0.38
CA ILE A 188 -0.56 18.84 0.46
C ILE A 188 0.55 19.87 0.76
N ILE A 189 0.37 21.11 0.31
CA ILE A 189 1.29 22.23 0.48
C ILE A 189 0.54 23.34 1.20
N GLU A 190 1.22 24.05 2.11
CA GLU A 190 0.63 25.19 2.82
C GLU A 190 0.09 26.23 1.82
N PRO A 191 -1.19 26.66 1.93
CA PRO A 191 -1.78 27.61 0.99
C PRO A 191 -1.00 28.93 0.97
N THR A 192 -0.84 29.52 -0.21
CA THR A 192 -0.25 30.86 -0.34
C THR A 192 -1.19 31.92 0.26
N THR A 193 -0.68 33.14 0.50
CA THR A 193 -1.50 34.20 1.09
C THR A 193 -2.77 34.49 0.29
N SER A 194 -2.74 34.43 -1.05
CA SER A 194 -3.91 34.65 -1.91
C SER A 194 -4.94 33.52 -1.89
N SER A 195 -4.56 32.34 -1.37
CA SER A 195 -5.30 31.09 -1.49
C SER A 195 -5.74 30.52 -0.13
N ASP A 196 -5.65 31.30 0.94
CA ASP A 196 -6.10 30.93 2.28
C ASP A 196 -7.38 31.71 2.67
N LEU A 197 -8.24 31.07 3.46
CA LEU A 197 -9.43 31.68 4.04
C LEU A 197 -9.04 32.76 5.04
N THR A 198 -9.72 33.91 4.99
CA THR A 198 -9.51 35.04 5.90
C THR A 198 -10.79 35.38 6.65
N ASN A 199 -10.69 36.30 7.61
CA ASN A 199 -11.86 36.87 8.29
C ASN A 199 -12.89 37.47 7.30
N ALA A 200 -12.45 38.01 6.16
CA ALA A 200 -13.34 38.58 5.15
C ALA A 200 -14.14 37.49 4.41
N GLY A 201 -13.58 36.30 4.22
CA GLY A 201 -14.30 35.13 3.73
C GLY A 201 -15.39 34.69 4.70
N LEU A 202 -15.05 34.54 6.00
CA LEU A 202 -16.04 34.18 7.03
C LEU A 202 -17.20 35.18 7.14
N GLN A 203 -16.95 36.47 6.96
CA GLN A 203 -17.99 37.50 6.99
C GLN A 203 -19.03 37.36 5.86
N GLN A 204 -18.66 36.72 4.75
CA GLN A 204 -19.54 36.50 3.61
C GLN A 204 -20.51 35.33 3.82
N ILE A 205 -20.25 34.48 4.82
CA ILE A 205 -21.08 33.31 5.12
C ILE A 205 -22.48 33.72 5.56
N ASN A 206 -23.46 32.92 5.12
CA ASN A 206 -24.86 33.02 5.52
C ASN A 206 -25.47 34.43 5.36
N PRO A 207 -25.40 35.04 4.15
CA PRO A 207 -25.89 36.41 3.93
C PRO A 207 -27.38 36.58 4.25
N ASN A 208 -28.18 35.49 4.17
CA ASN A 208 -29.62 35.49 4.39
C ASN A 208 -30.05 34.96 5.77
N GLY A 209 -29.12 34.56 6.64
CA GLY A 209 -29.44 34.07 7.99
C GLY A 209 -30.18 32.72 8.05
N LYS A 210 -30.17 31.93 6.97
CA LYS A 210 -30.87 30.63 6.86
C LYS A 210 -30.03 29.43 7.28
N LEU A 211 -28.71 29.58 7.35
CA LEU A 211 -27.80 28.49 7.68
C LEU A 211 -28.04 27.99 9.11
N LYS A 212 -28.26 26.68 9.23
CA LYS A 212 -28.42 25.94 10.48
C LYS A 212 -27.20 25.08 10.79
N HIS A 213 -26.49 24.59 9.77
CA HIS A 213 -25.32 23.73 9.94
C HIS A 213 -24.15 24.26 9.13
N ILE A 214 -23.00 24.43 9.78
CA ILE A 214 -21.75 24.83 9.15
C ILE A 214 -20.62 23.89 9.54
N SER A 215 -19.86 23.44 8.54
CA SER A 215 -18.66 22.64 8.70
C SER A 215 -17.56 23.19 7.79
N LEU A 216 -16.45 23.62 8.39
CA LEU A 216 -15.24 24.06 7.69
C LEU A 216 -14.06 23.30 8.28
N MET A 217 -13.54 22.34 7.52
CA MET A 217 -12.53 21.41 7.99
C MET A 217 -11.28 21.49 7.13
N ARG A 218 -10.17 21.94 7.71
CA ARG A 218 -8.83 21.78 7.13
C ARG A 218 -8.04 20.76 7.92
N SER A 219 -7.72 19.62 7.30
CA SER A 219 -6.94 18.57 7.94
C SER A 219 -6.23 17.71 6.90
N GLN A 220 -4.97 17.36 7.15
CA GLN A 220 -4.18 16.47 6.32
C GLN A 220 -3.63 15.33 7.19
N GLU A 221 -3.69 14.09 6.69
CA GLU A 221 -3.36 12.87 7.45
C GLU A 221 -1.90 12.82 7.95
N PHE A 222 -0.97 13.50 7.28
CA PHE A 222 0.47 13.34 7.53
C PHE A 222 1.19 14.62 7.97
N LEU A 223 0.55 15.79 7.83
CA LEU A 223 1.14 17.09 8.17
C LEU A 223 0.08 17.99 8.80
N PHE A 224 0.50 18.80 9.77
CA PHE A 224 -0.40 19.77 10.38
C PHE A 224 -0.66 20.95 9.45
N THR A 225 -1.89 21.06 8.95
CA THR A 225 -2.37 22.19 8.14
C THR A 225 -3.43 22.98 8.89
N SER A 226 -3.41 24.31 8.81
CA SER A 226 -4.36 25.17 9.51
C SER A 226 -4.75 26.40 8.70
N PHE A 227 -5.90 26.98 9.01
CA PHE A 227 -6.30 28.32 8.61
C PHE A 227 -5.46 29.32 9.39
N ARG A 228 -4.50 29.97 8.72
CA ARG A 228 -3.54 30.86 9.40
C ARG A 228 -4.01 32.30 9.39
N ARG A 229 -5.03 32.65 8.61
CA ARG A 229 -5.52 34.02 8.44
C ARG A 229 -6.89 34.28 9.03
N VAL A 230 -7.46 33.29 9.72
CA VAL A 230 -8.69 33.44 10.52
C VAL A 230 -8.34 33.55 12.00
N ASN A 231 -8.96 34.49 12.71
CA ASN A 231 -8.85 34.66 14.16
C ASN A 231 -10.21 35.04 14.78
N ASP A 232 -10.23 35.36 16.08
CA ASP A 232 -11.45 35.65 16.83
C ASP A 232 -12.38 36.68 16.14
N PRO A 233 -11.91 37.87 15.71
CA PRO A 233 -12.73 38.79 14.92
C PRO A 233 -13.49 38.16 13.74
N GLY A 234 -12.89 37.23 13.01
CA GLY A 234 -13.55 36.55 11.90
C GLY A 234 -14.71 35.67 12.36
N ILE A 235 -14.54 34.95 13.46
CA ILE A 235 -15.60 34.14 14.06
C ILE A 235 -16.72 35.02 14.62
N LEU A 236 -16.39 36.13 15.28
CA LEU A 236 -17.40 37.08 15.78
C LEU A 236 -18.26 37.62 14.63
N LEU A 237 -17.65 38.05 13.53
CA LEU A 237 -18.35 38.54 12.33
C LEU A 237 -19.23 37.47 11.68
N MET A 238 -18.79 36.20 11.68
CA MET A 238 -19.59 35.08 11.17
C MET A 238 -20.84 34.87 12.03
N VAL A 239 -20.66 34.86 13.36
CA VAL A 239 -21.72 34.55 14.33
C VAL A 239 -22.82 35.62 14.33
N GLU A 240 -22.50 36.90 14.05
CA GLU A 240 -23.50 37.98 13.90
C GLU A 240 -24.62 37.64 12.90
N LYS A 241 -24.29 36.91 11.83
CA LYS A 241 -25.26 36.49 10.80
C LYS A 241 -25.78 35.07 10.99
N CYS A 242 -25.24 34.33 11.96
CA CYS A 242 -25.45 32.90 12.10
C CYS A 242 -26.04 32.51 13.47
N SER A 243 -26.89 33.36 14.06
CA SER A 243 -27.52 33.09 15.36
C SER A 243 -28.47 31.89 15.38
N ASN A 244 -28.97 31.46 14.21
CA ASN A 244 -29.84 30.29 14.05
C ASN A 244 -29.09 28.96 13.88
N LEU A 245 -27.77 28.94 14.09
CA LEU A 245 -26.98 27.71 13.95
C LEU A 245 -27.36 26.69 15.02
N GLU A 246 -27.60 25.47 14.54
CA GLU A 246 -27.91 24.27 15.31
C GLU A 246 -26.69 23.34 15.40
N SER A 247 -25.78 23.40 14.41
CA SER A 247 -24.53 22.62 14.37
C SER A 247 -23.34 23.43 13.84
N VAL A 248 -22.21 23.34 14.54
CA VAL A 248 -20.94 23.97 14.13
C VAL A 248 -19.80 22.95 14.18
N CYS A 249 -19.10 22.78 13.07
CA CYS A 249 -17.89 21.96 12.95
C CYS A 249 -16.72 22.81 12.42
N LEU A 250 -15.67 23.00 13.20
CA LEU A 250 -14.52 23.82 12.83
C LEU A 250 -13.22 23.03 13.05
N GLY A 251 -12.45 22.82 11.99
CA GLY A 251 -11.19 22.08 12.00
C GLY A 251 -10.04 22.89 11.43
N GLY A 252 -8.92 22.95 12.15
CA GLY A 252 -7.72 23.62 11.68
C GLY A 252 -7.68 25.13 11.93
N PHE A 253 -8.48 25.68 12.84
CA PHE A 253 -8.48 27.12 13.18
C PHE A 253 -7.43 27.47 14.24
N SER A 254 -6.14 27.49 13.87
CA SER A 254 -5.02 27.58 14.82
C SER A 254 -4.86 28.92 15.56
N ARG A 255 -5.57 29.98 15.15
CA ARG A 255 -5.49 31.32 15.75
C ARG A 255 -6.81 31.79 16.38
N VAL A 256 -7.81 30.91 16.43
CA VAL A 256 -9.07 31.18 17.16
C VAL A 256 -8.87 30.71 18.59
N THR A 257 -9.12 31.61 19.54
CA THR A 257 -8.97 31.39 20.97
C THR A 257 -10.33 31.13 21.62
N ASP A 258 -10.35 31.00 22.95
CA ASP A 258 -11.59 30.94 23.74
C ASP A 258 -12.59 32.01 23.36
N THR A 259 -12.13 33.22 22.99
CA THR A 259 -13.01 34.34 22.63
C THR A 259 -13.91 34.02 21.43
N GLY A 260 -13.36 33.47 20.35
CA GLY A 260 -14.12 33.12 19.16
C GLY A 260 -15.10 31.97 19.41
N PHE A 261 -14.66 30.89 20.06
CA PHE A 261 -15.55 29.75 20.36
C PHE A 261 -16.62 30.11 21.39
N ARG A 262 -16.30 30.93 22.39
CA ARG A 262 -17.27 31.47 23.33
C ARG A 262 -18.32 32.33 22.62
N ALA A 263 -17.93 33.13 21.62
CA ALA A 263 -18.91 33.90 20.84
C ALA A 263 -19.93 32.98 20.15
N ILE A 264 -19.50 31.82 19.61
CA ILE A 264 -20.41 30.81 19.01
C ILE A 264 -21.38 30.28 20.07
N ILE A 265 -20.85 29.81 21.20
CA ILE A 265 -21.62 29.21 22.31
C ILE A 265 -22.66 30.20 22.86
N HIS A 266 -22.29 31.47 23.08
CA HIS A 266 -23.21 32.44 23.67
C HIS A 266 -24.24 33.02 22.69
N SER A 267 -23.95 33.02 21.39
CA SER A 267 -24.83 33.68 20.40
C SER A 267 -25.77 32.71 19.67
N CYS A 268 -25.42 31.43 19.57
CA CYS A 268 -26.21 30.42 18.86
C CYS A 268 -27.07 29.64 19.86
N SER A 269 -28.23 30.17 20.23
CA SER A 269 -29.07 29.57 21.29
C SER A 269 -29.64 28.19 20.94
N GLY A 270 -29.79 27.87 19.66
CA GLY A 270 -30.26 26.56 19.16
C GLY A 270 -29.15 25.53 18.96
N LEU A 271 -27.90 25.85 19.30
CA LEU A 271 -26.76 24.98 19.06
C LEU A 271 -26.85 23.71 19.92
N HIS A 272 -26.97 22.57 19.27
CA HIS A 272 -26.97 21.26 19.92
C HIS A 272 -25.73 20.43 19.55
N LYS A 273 -25.04 20.75 18.45
CA LYS A 273 -23.85 20.04 17.98
C LYS A 273 -22.65 20.98 17.82
N LEU A 274 -21.57 20.71 18.55
CA LEU A 274 -20.31 21.46 18.48
C LEU A 274 -19.12 20.51 18.27
N ARG A 275 -18.41 20.67 17.15
CA ARG A 275 -17.19 19.93 16.85
C ARG A 275 -16.03 20.90 16.61
N VAL A 276 -14.95 20.72 17.35
CA VAL A 276 -13.70 21.45 17.19
C VAL A 276 -12.57 20.43 17.09
N SER A 277 -11.80 20.51 16.02
CA SER A 277 -10.61 19.67 15.81
C SER A 277 -9.36 20.53 15.71
N HIS A 278 -8.30 20.14 16.41
CA HIS A 278 -7.04 20.88 16.49
C HIS A 278 -7.19 22.30 17.09
N GLY A 279 -8.03 22.44 18.12
CA GLY A 279 -8.17 23.69 18.88
C GLY A 279 -6.99 23.94 19.81
N SER A 280 -5.83 24.28 19.26
CA SER A 280 -4.56 24.42 20.01
C SER A 280 -4.53 25.59 21.00
N GLN A 281 -5.49 26.52 20.90
CA GLN A 281 -5.63 27.69 21.77
C GLN A 281 -6.90 27.64 22.63
N LEU A 282 -7.61 26.49 22.66
CA LEU A 282 -8.83 26.31 23.43
C LEU A 282 -8.49 25.90 24.87
N THR A 283 -8.84 26.74 25.84
CA THR A 283 -8.63 26.50 27.27
C THR A 283 -9.97 26.30 27.99
N ASP A 284 -9.95 26.11 29.31
CA ASP A 284 -11.17 25.97 30.11
C ASP A 284 -12.09 27.21 30.05
N LEU A 285 -11.55 28.37 29.64
CA LEU A 285 -12.30 29.62 29.53
C LEU A 285 -13.39 29.57 28.47
N VAL A 286 -13.31 28.68 27.48
CA VAL A 286 -14.36 28.52 26.46
C VAL A 286 -15.72 28.16 27.06
N PHE A 287 -15.73 27.38 28.15
CA PHE A 287 -16.95 26.96 28.85
C PHE A 287 -17.23 27.80 30.10
N HIS A 288 -16.49 28.90 30.29
CA HIS A 288 -16.80 29.86 31.34
C HIS A 288 -18.19 30.46 31.13
N ASP A 289 -19.01 30.51 32.18
CA ASP A 289 -20.42 30.95 32.15
C ASP A 289 -21.34 30.15 31.21
N ILE A 290 -20.97 28.92 30.80
CA ILE A 290 -21.88 28.09 29.97
C ILE A 290 -23.24 27.85 30.67
N ILE A 291 -23.26 27.83 32.00
CA ILE A 291 -24.48 27.69 32.80
C ILE A 291 -25.43 28.87 32.62
N ALA A 292 -24.91 30.05 32.25
CA ALA A 292 -25.73 31.24 31.98
C ALA A 292 -26.33 31.23 30.56
N THR A 293 -26.01 30.22 29.74
CA THR A 293 -26.56 30.06 28.39
C THR A 293 -27.79 29.15 28.40
N SER A 294 -28.69 29.32 27.44
CA SER A 294 -29.84 28.42 27.22
C SER A 294 -29.49 27.21 26.34
N LEU A 295 -28.20 26.87 26.23
CA LEU A 295 -27.72 25.83 25.34
C LEU A 295 -28.16 24.44 25.81
N CYS A 296 -28.58 23.61 24.84
CA CYS A 296 -28.89 22.20 25.03
C CYS A 296 -27.96 21.38 24.14
N LEU A 297 -26.66 21.37 24.46
CA LEU A 297 -25.69 20.57 23.70
C LEU A 297 -25.98 19.07 23.87
N THR A 298 -26.17 18.38 22.74
CA THR A 298 -26.37 16.93 22.67
C THR A 298 -25.13 16.22 22.13
N HIS A 299 -24.36 16.87 21.25
CA HIS A 299 -23.19 16.31 20.60
C HIS A 299 -22.00 17.26 20.71
N VAL A 300 -20.96 16.86 21.43
CA VAL A 300 -19.73 17.66 21.58
C VAL A 300 -18.51 16.83 21.23
N SER A 301 -17.66 17.38 20.35
CA SER A 301 -16.42 16.74 19.93
C SER A 301 -15.29 17.75 20.01
N LEU A 302 -14.37 17.58 20.95
CA LEU A 302 -13.20 18.42 21.15
C LEU A 302 -11.97 17.53 20.98
N ARG A 303 -11.47 17.45 19.74
CA ARG A 303 -10.33 16.60 19.41
C ARG A 303 -9.04 17.40 19.40
N TRP A 304 -7.98 16.83 19.97
CA TRP A 304 -6.65 17.46 20.02
C TRP A 304 -6.64 18.84 20.73
N CYS A 305 -7.55 19.06 21.67
CA CYS A 305 -7.65 20.28 22.48
C CYS A 305 -6.81 20.14 23.76
N ASN A 306 -5.49 20.12 23.60
CA ASN A 306 -4.54 19.78 24.68
C ASN A 306 -4.46 20.78 25.84
N LEU A 307 -5.00 22.00 25.71
CA LEU A 307 -5.02 22.99 26.80
C LEU A 307 -6.31 22.94 27.64
N LEU A 308 -7.27 22.09 27.25
CA LEU A 308 -8.48 21.84 28.03
C LEU A 308 -8.16 20.89 29.19
N THR A 309 -8.61 21.24 30.39
CA THR A 309 -8.39 20.46 31.61
C THR A 309 -9.71 19.94 32.18
N ASP A 310 -9.63 19.22 33.29
CA ASP A 310 -10.80 18.71 34.02
C ASP A 310 -11.81 19.80 34.39
N VAL A 311 -11.35 21.02 34.64
CA VAL A 311 -12.21 22.16 34.99
C VAL A 311 -13.13 22.54 33.83
N GLY A 312 -12.62 22.56 32.59
CA GLY A 312 -13.43 22.85 31.41
C GLY A 312 -14.50 21.79 31.18
N ILE A 313 -14.17 20.51 31.38
CA ILE A 313 -15.11 19.40 31.23
C ILE A 313 -16.15 19.37 32.36
N GLU A 314 -15.77 19.71 33.58
CA GLU A 314 -16.72 19.91 34.67
C GLU A 314 -17.76 20.97 34.31
N ARG A 315 -17.34 22.10 33.72
CA ARG A 315 -18.25 23.14 33.22
C ARG A 315 -19.13 22.65 32.06
N LEU A 316 -18.57 21.87 31.14
CA LEU A 316 -19.35 21.28 30.05
C LEU A 316 -20.45 20.33 30.56
N SER A 317 -20.17 19.57 31.63
CA SER A 317 -21.07 18.58 32.23
C SER A 317 -22.38 19.16 32.82
N PHE A 318 -22.52 20.48 32.87
CA PHE A 318 -23.79 21.12 33.21
C PHE A 318 -24.85 20.97 32.09
N ASN A 319 -24.43 20.69 30.86
CA ASN A 319 -25.34 20.32 29.75
C ASN A 319 -25.83 18.88 29.95
N LYS A 320 -26.99 18.72 30.59
CA LYS A 320 -27.54 17.39 30.94
C LYS A 320 -28.10 16.61 29.75
N ASP A 321 -28.26 17.28 28.60
CA ASP A 321 -28.74 16.68 27.36
C ASP A 321 -27.63 16.05 26.50
N LEU A 322 -26.37 16.11 26.95
CA LEU A 322 -25.24 15.49 26.25
C LEU A 322 -25.46 13.98 26.08
N ASN A 323 -25.47 13.56 24.81
CA ASN A 323 -25.58 12.17 24.38
C ASN A 323 -24.22 11.65 23.88
N VAL A 324 -23.52 12.45 23.08
CA VAL A 324 -22.23 12.07 22.48
C VAL A 324 -21.15 13.05 22.91
N LEU A 325 -20.07 12.52 23.49
CA LEU A 325 -18.90 13.29 23.89
C LEU A 325 -17.61 12.63 23.39
N ASP A 326 -16.91 13.33 22.49
CA ASP A 326 -15.65 12.91 21.89
C ASP A 326 -14.51 13.84 22.36
N LEU A 327 -13.61 13.32 23.19
CA LEU A 327 -12.50 14.06 23.81
C LEU A 327 -11.14 13.46 23.44
N ARG A 328 -11.05 12.82 22.28
CA ARG A 328 -9.83 12.11 21.83
C ARG A 328 -8.64 13.05 21.70
N ASP A 329 -7.48 12.55 22.11
CA ASP A 329 -6.21 13.26 22.17
C ASP A 329 -6.24 14.57 22.97
N CYS A 330 -7.14 14.70 23.95
CA CYS A 330 -7.10 15.76 24.96
C CYS A 330 -6.23 15.32 26.15
N ARG A 331 -4.91 15.44 26.01
CA ARG A 331 -3.93 14.83 26.92
C ARG A 331 -3.90 15.41 28.34
N SER A 332 -4.48 16.58 28.55
CA SER A 332 -4.55 17.25 29.86
C SER A 332 -5.79 16.86 30.68
N LEU A 333 -6.62 15.95 30.17
CA LEU A 333 -7.78 15.43 30.87
C LEU A 333 -7.41 14.20 31.72
N GLY A 334 -7.86 14.20 32.97
CA GLY A 334 -7.66 13.16 33.96
C GLY A 334 -8.96 12.67 34.58
N ASP A 335 -8.86 12.07 35.77
CA ASP A 335 -9.95 11.31 36.39
C ASP A 335 -11.13 12.18 36.83
N GLU A 336 -10.88 13.47 37.10
CA GLU A 336 -11.87 14.41 37.59
C GLU A 336 -12.84 14.88 36.49
N ALA A 337 -12.36 14.95 35.24
CA ALA A 337 -13.21 15.12 34.06
C ALA A 337 -14.24 13.98 33.99
N VAL A 338 -13.77 12.72 34.04
CA VAL A 338 -14.63 11.53 33.96
C VAL A 338 -15.61 11.46 35.14
N ARG A 339 -15.17 11.85 36.34
CA ARG A 339 -16.06 11.97 37.50
C ARG A 339 -17.24 12.89 37.21
N SER A 340 -16.99 14.05 36.63
CA SER A 340 -18.03 15.03 36.30
C SER A 340 -19.00 14.51 35.23
N LEU A 341 -18.48 13.76 34.25
CA LEU A 341 -19.26 13.18 33.16
C LEU A 341 -20.11 11.97 33.58
N SER A 342 -19.68 11.22 34.60
CA SER A 342 -20.37 10.01 35.08
C SER A 342 -21.81 10.23 35.58
N CYS A 343 -22.16 11.48 35.88
CA CYS A 343 -23.48 11.91 36.35
C CYS A 343 -24.42 12.40 35.23
N LEU A 344 -24.01 12.31 33.95
CA LEU A 344 -24.83 12.76 32.83
C LEU A 344 -25.94 11.73 32.50
N PRO A 345 -27.23 12.11 32.55
CA PRO A 345 -28.33 11.15 32.48
C PRO A 345 -28.61 10.63 31.06
N LYS A 346 -28.13 11.31 30.02
CA LYS A 346 -28.37 10.95 28.61
C LYS A 346 -27.12 10.53 27.84
N LEU A 347 -25.95 10.49 28.50
CA LEU A 347 -24.68 10.21 27.83
C LEU A 347 -24.60 8.74 27.41
N GLN A 348 -24.63 8.47 26.10
CA GLN A 348 -24.55 7.12 25.53
C GLN A 348 -23.18 6.83 24.91
N ILE A 349 -22.49 7.83 24.35
CA ILE A 349 -21.20 7.64 23.67
C ILE A 349 -20.14 8.53 24.31
N LEU A 350 -19.07 7.91 24.79
CA LEU A 350 -17.93 8.59 25.40
C LEU A 350 -16.62 8.08 24.78
N LEU A 351 -15.87 8.97 24.14
CA LEU A 351 -14.58 8.65 23.51
C LEU A 351 -13.45 9.42 24.21
N LEU A 352 -12.53 8.69 24.85
CA LEU A 352 -11.48 9.24 25.71
C LEU A 352 -10.07 8.83 25.23
N ASP A 353 -9.90 8.48 23.96
CA ASP A 353 -8.63 7.97 23.44
C ASP A 353 -7.47 8.93 23.71
N GLY A 354 -6.33 8.39 24.14
CA GLY A 354 -5.10 9.16 24.37
C GLY A 354 -5.16 10.16 25.54
N THR A 355 -6.22 10.14 26.35
CA THR A 355 -6.31 10.94 27.60
C THR A 355 -5.47 10.33 28.72
N ASP A 356 -5.19 11.10 29.77
CA ASP A 356 -4.29 10.73 30.87
C ASP A 356 -5.03 10.16 32.11
N ILE A 357 -6.10 9.40 31.84
CA ILE A 357 -6.98 8.79 32.85
C ILE A 357 -6.39 7.50 33.46
N SER A 358 -6.72 7.23 34.72
CA SER A 358 -6.34 6.05 35.49
C SER A 358 -7.54 5.16 35.83
N ASP A 359 -7.30 4.02 36.49
CA ASP A 359 -8.36 3.10 36.94
C ASP A 359 -9.41 3.78 37.84
N GLN A 360 -9.04 4.88 38.51
CA GLN A 360 -9.95 5.68 39.32
C GLN A 360 -11.03 6.40 38.48
N ALA A 361 -10.74 6.79 37.24
CA ALA A 361 -11.75 7.32 36.32
C ALA A 361 -12.84 6.28 36.03
N LEU A 362 -12.44 5.02 35.80
CA LEU A 362 -13.37 3.94 35.47
C LEU A 362 -14.19 3.51 36.69
N LYS A 363 -13.61 3.62 37.90
CA LYS A 363 -14.37 3.51 39.14
C LYS A 363 -15.45 4.58 39.26
N ASN A 364 -15.12 5.84 38.96
CA ASN A 364 -16.09 6.93 38.98
C ASN A 364 -17.20 6.69 37.94
N LEU A 365 -16.84 6.26 36.73
CA LEU A 365 -17.78 5.96 35.66
C LEU A 365 -18.71 4.79 36.03
N GLY A 366 -18.16 3.71 36.60
CA GLY A 366 -18.93 2.54 37.03
C GLY A 366 -19.89 2.83 38.18
N LEU A 367 -19.52 3.69 39.12
CA LEU A 367 -20.39 4.18 40.21
C LEU A 367 -21.41 5.24 39.74
N GLY A 368 -21.23 5.77 38.53
CA GLY A 368 -22.09 6.78 37.93
C GLY A 368 -23.47 6.27 37.52
N SER A 369 -24.28 7.19 37.00
CA SER A 369 -25.66 6.94 36.56
C SER A 369 -25.87 7.12 35.06
N CYS A 370 -24.79 7.31 34.28
CA CYS A 370 -24.89 7.51 32.84
C CYS A 370 -25.25 6.21 32.10
N PRO A 371 -26.24 6.22 31.17
CA PRO A 371 -26.65 5.05 30.39
C PRO A 371 -25.69 4.81 29.21
N LEU A 372 -24.41 4.61 29.52
CA LEU A 372 -23.35 4.54 28.52
C LEU A 372 -23.48 3.27 27.67
N ALA A 373 -23.63 3.44 26.35
CA ALA A 373 -23.74 2.37 25.36
C ALA A 373 -22.42 2.07 24.65
N SER A 374 -21.57 3.10 24.44
CA SER A 374 -20.29 2.99 23.76
C SER A 374 -19.18 3.75 24.50
N LEU A 375 -18.08 3.06 24.77
CA LEU A 375 -16.90 3.61 25.44
C LEU A 375 -15.62 3.27 24.67
N SER A 376 -14.82 4.30 24.35
CA SER A 376 -13.48 4.12 23.78
C SER A 376 -12.41 4.68 24.70
N LEU A 377 -11.40 3.86 24.98
CA LEU A 377 -10.29 4.14 25.89
C LEU A 377 -8.93 3.94 25.19
N ARG A 378 -8.90 4.02 23.85
CA ARG A 378 -7.75 3.61 23.05
C ARG A 378 -6.51 4.42 23.44
N GLY A 379 -5.40 3.77 23.73
CA GLY A 379 -4.15 4.48 24.05
C GLY A 379 -4.07 5.10 25.45
N CYS A 380 -5.05 4.91 26.34
CA CYS A 380 -5.00 5.37 27.74
C CYS A 380 -3.99 4.56 28.57
N ARG A 381 -2.75 5.05 28.66
CA ARG A 381 -1.59 4.24 29.12
C ARG A 381 -1.56 3.91 30.61
N LYS A 382 -2.31 4.65 31.45
CA LYS A 382 -2.35 4.46 32.91
C LYS A 382 -3.39 3.42 33.36
N LEU A 383 -4.20 2.90 32.43
CA LEU A 383 -5.20 1.87 32.75
C LEU A 383 -4.56 0.49 32.93
N THR A 384 -5.04 -0.25 33.92
CA THR A 384 -4.61 -1.61 34.25
C THR A 384 -5.80 -2.57 34.27
N ASN A 385 -5.54 -3.86 34.51
CA ASN A 385 -6.58 -4.88 34.65
C ASN A 385 -7.66 -4.54 35.71
N ASP A 386 -7.30 -3.75 36.72
CA ASP A 386 -8.22 -3.36 37.79
C ASP A 386 -9.35 -2.44 37.30
N CYS A 387 -9.19 -1.78 36.15
CA CYS A 387 -10.22 -0.89 35.58
C CYS A 387 -11.52 -1.63 35.20
N ILE A 388 -11.41 -2.89 34.77
CA ILE A 388 -12.53 -3.70 34.29
C ILE A 388 -13.57 -3.97 35.38
N PRO A 389 -13.24 -4.57 36.55
CA PRO A 389 -14.22 -4.76 37.61
C PRO A 389 -14.76 -3.44 38.16
N LEU A 390 -13.96 -2.36 38.13
CA LEU A 390 -14.39 -1.03 38.56
C LEU A 390 -15.46 -0.45 37.63
N LEU A 391 -15.29 -0.57 36.31
CA LEU A 391 -16.25 -0.13 35.29
C LEU A 391 -17.60 -0.86 35.42
N PHE A 392 -17.57 -2.17 35.65
CA PHE A 392 -18.79 -3.01 35.72
C PHE A 392 -19.41 -3.11 37.13
N SER A 393 -19.04 -2.21 38.04
CA SER A 393 -19.54 -2.22 39.42
C SER A 393 -20.96 -1.64 39.60
N GLY A 394 -21.48 -0.89 38.62
CA GLY A 394 -22.79 -0.24 38.69
C GLY A 394 -23.60 -0.24 37.39
N SER A 395 -24.25 0.88 37.08
CA SER A 395 -25.30 0.99 36.04
C SER A 395 -24.80 0.71 34.62
N VAL A 396 -23.56 1.10 34.31
CA VAL A 396 -22.90 0.92 33.00
C VAL A 396 -22.89 -0.53 32.54
N LYS A 397 -22.89 -1.49 33.49
CA LYS A 397 -22.93 -2.93 33.18
C LYS A 397 -24.16 -3.35 32.36
N GLN A 398 -25.29 -2.66 32.53
CA GLN A 398 -26.54 -3.01 31.86
C GLN A 398 -26.69 -2.32 30.51
N SER A 399 -26.01 -1.19 30.31
CA SER A 399 -26.15 -0.37 29.10
C SER A 399 -25.01 -0.55 28.09
N LEU A 400 -23.79 -0.90 28.54
CA LEU A 400 -22.61 -0.88 27.69
C LEU A 400 -22.60 -2.04 26.68
N GLN A 401 -22.56 -1.70 25.40
CA GLN A 401 -22.57 -2.65 24.28
C GLN A 401 -21.28 -2.62 23.46
N VAL A 402 -20.61 -1.46 23.36
CA VAL A 402 -19.38 -1.25 22.59
C VAL A 402 -18.26 -0.81 23.52
N LEU A 403 -17.15 -1.54 23.50
CA LEU A 403 -15.97 -1.23 24.32
C LEU A 403 -14.69 -1.36 23.49
N ASP A 404 -13.90 -0.28 23.45
CA ASP A 404 -12.57 -0.26 22.84
C ASP A 404 -11.48 -0.10 23.90
N LEU A 405 -10.65 -1.13 24.04
CA LEU A 405 -9.50 -1.25 24.94
C LEU A 405 -8.17 -1.33 24.15
N SER A 406 -8.14 -0.89 22.90
CA SER A 406 -6.97 -1.02 22.03
C SER A 406 -5.79 -0.17 22.50
N ARG A 407 -4.56 -0.62 22.28
CA ARG A 407 -3.32 0.10 22.63
C ARG A 407 -3.22 0.48 24.12
N ILE A 408 -3.68 -0.37 25.04
CA ILE A 408 -3.57 -0.19 26.50
C ILE A 408 -2.59 -1.23 27.08
N PRO A 409 -1.29 -0.87 27.26
CA PRO A 409 -0.25 -1.84 27.68
C PRO A 409 -0.46 -2.50 29.05
N GLY A 410 -1.30 -1.91 29.90
CA GLY A 410 -1.65 -2.42 31.22
C GLY A 410 -2.76 -3.48 31.23
N ILE A 411 -3.46 -3.69 30.11
CA ILE A 411 -4.48 -4.73 29.96
C ILE A 411 -3.82 -6.02 29.47
N THR A 412 -4.11 -7.12 30.17
CA THR A 412 -3.60 -8.47 29.88
C THR A 412 -4.75 -9.48 29.82
N ASP A 413 -4.42 -10.74 29.55
CA ASP A 413 -5.37 -11.85 29.66
C ASP A 413 -6.14 -11.87 31.00
N ASP A 414 -5.52 -11.46 32.11
CA ASP A 414 -6.18 -11.38 33.42
C ASP A 414 -7.32 -10.35 33.44
N GLY A 415 -7.12 -9.19 32.81
CA GLY A 415 -8.17 -8.18 32.66
C GLY A 415 -9.34 -8.69 31.83
N ILE A 416 -9.07 -9.43 30.75
CA ILE A 416 -10.12 -10.01 29.91
C ILE A 416 -10.83 -11.18 30.61
N MET A 417 -10.13 -11.94 31.46
CA MET A 417 -10.77 -12.91 32.34
C MET A 417 -11.73 -12.24 33.34
N LEU A 418 -11.37 -11.08 33.89
CA LEU A 418 -12.28 -10.30 34.75
C LEU A 418 -13.50 -9.80 33.97
N LEU A 419 -13.32 -9.41 32.70
CA LEU A 419 -14.43 -9.07 31.81
C LEU A 419 -15.35 -10.26 31.55
N ALA A 420 -14.80 -11.43 31.23
CA ALA A 420 -15.60 -12.64 31.04
C ALA A 420 -16.38 -13.05 32.32
N ARG A 421 -15.79 -12.80 33.51
CA ARG A 421 -16.45 -13.03 34.81
C ARG A 421 -17.56 -12.05 35.12
N SER A 422 -17.51 -10.83 34.58
CA SER A 422 -18.58 -9.83 34.81
C SER A 422 -19.88 -10.24 34.12
N ARG A 423 -19.81 -11.08 33.06
CA ARG A 423 -20.94 -11.54 32.24
C ARG A 423 -21.71 -10.40 31.58
N THR A 424 -21.02 -9.30 31.25
CA THR A 424 -21.62 -8.17 30.53
C THR A 424 -21.90 -8.57 29.07
N PRO A 425 -23.10 -8.27 28.53
CA PRO A 425 -23.47 -8.61 27.16
C PRO A 425 -22.85 -7.68 26.11
N ILE A 426 -21.52 -7.59 26.06
CA ILE A 426 -20.81 -6.76 25.06
C ILE A 426 -21.05 -7.33 23.65
N ILE A 427 -21.37 -6.44 22.72
CA ILE A 427 -21.62 -6.72 21.30
C ILE A 427 -20.36 -6.49 20.48
N GLU A 428 -19.65 -5.38 20.73
CA GLU A 428 -18.40 -5.05 20.06
C GLU A 428 -17.27 -4.88 21.08
N LEU A 429 -16.22 -5.69 20.94
CA LEU A 429 -15.04 -5.60 21.78
C LEU A 429 -13.81 -5.41 20.89
N ARG A 430 -13.14 -4.26 21.02
CA ARG A 430 -11.88 -3.97 20.34
C ARG A 430 -10.72 -3.97 21.33
N MET A 431 -9.65 -4.68 21.01
CA MET A 431 -8.49 -4.87 21.89
C MET A 431 -7.18 -4.87 21.10
N ARG A 432 -7.12 -4.13 19.99
CA ARG A 432 -5.96 -4.14 19.07
C ARG A 432 -4.66 -3.74 19.73
N GLU A 433 -3.55 -4.22 19.18
CA GLU A 433 -2.20 -3.76 19.52
C GLU A 433 -1.91 -3.86 21.03
N ASN A 434 -2.49 -4.87 21.68
CA ASN A 434 -2.26 -5.18 23.08
C ASN A 434 -1.33 -6.40 23.19
N PRO A 435 -0.02 -6.21 23.45
CA PRO A 435 0.96 -7.29 23.34
C PRO A 435 0.78 -8.39 24.41
N LYS A 436 0.08 -8.11 25.51
CA LYS A 436 -0.16 -9.03 26.63
C LYS A 436 -1.51 -9.75 26.58
N ILE A 437 -2.26 -9.58 25.48
CA ILE A 437 -3.51 -10.32 25.22
C ILE A 437 -3.18 -11.49 24.30
N GLY A 438 -3.64 -12.68 24.67
CA GLY A 438 -3.39 -13.93 23.98
C GLY A 438 -4.50 -14.95 24.06
N ASP A 439 -4.17 -16.21 23.81
CA ASP A 439 -5.16 -17.29 23.68
C ASP A 439 -6.04 -17.48 24.92
N ALA A 440 -5.53 -17.14 26.12
CA ALA A 440 -6.29 -17.25 27.36
C ALA A 440 -7.45 -16.25 27.42
N ALA A 441 -7.26 -15.01 26.93
CA ALA A 441 -8.34 -14.05 26.76
C ALA A 441 -9.42 -14.58 25.80
N VAL A 442 -9.02 -15.11 24.63
CA VAL A 442 -9.97 -15.70 23.66
C VAL A 442 -10.75 -16.85 24.28
N MET A 443 -10.06 -17.75 25.00
CA MET A 443 -10.69 -18.86 25.70
C MET A 443 -11.68 -18.39 26.77
N ALA A 444 -11.33 -17.35 27.54
CA ALA A 444 -12.19 -16.79 28.57
C ALA A 444 -13.47 -16.18 27.97
N LEU A 445 -13.33 -15.39 26.90
CA LEU A 445 -14.46 -14.82 26.17
C LEU A 445 -15.34 -15.90 25.52
N ALA A 446 -14.72 -16.91 24.90
CA ALA A 446 -15.43 -18.04 24.33
C ALA A 446 -16.21 -18.80 25.41
N SER A 447 -15.65 -18.95 26.61
CA SER A 447 -16.28 -19.65 27.73
C SER A 447 -17.35 -18.83 28.46
N MET A 448 -17.49 -17.53 28.14
CA MET A 448 -18.45 -16.64 28.78
C MET A 448 -19.89 -17.07 28.49
N LEU A 449 -20.70 -17.19 29.54
CA LEU A 449 -22.13 -17.49 29.47
C LEU A 449 -22.92 -16.28 29.97
N VAL A 450 -23.77 -15.73 29.10
CA VAL A 450 -24.68 -14.64 29.41
C VAL A 450 -26.10 -15.23 29.47
N ASP A 451 -26.77 -15.11 30.63
CA ASP A 451 -28.19 -15.43 30.86
C ASP A 451 -28.70 -16.77 30.29
N GLY A 452 -27.95 -17.86 30.48
CA GLY A 452 -28.34 -19.20 30.02
C GLY A 452 -28.18 -19.44 28.51
N GLY A 453 -27.60 -18.47 27.78
CA GLY A 453 -27.23 -18.59 26.37
C GLY A 453 -26.01 -19.48 26.13
N THR A 454 -25.71 -19.71 24.85
CA THR A 454 -24.55 -20.48 24.39
C THR A 454 -23.23 -19.72 24.59
N HIS A 455 -22.12 -20.44 24.72
CA HIS A 455 -20.76 -19.92 24.86
C HIS A 455 -20.40 -18.74 23.90
N GLY A 456 -20.11 -17.56 24.47
CA GLY A 456 -19.70 -16.35 23.72
C GLY A 456 -20.83 -15.67 22.92
N SER A 457 -22.10 -15.85 23.31
CA SER A 457 -23.27 -15.51 22.49
C SER A 457 -23.53 -14.02 22.20
N SER A 458 -22.98 -13.08 22.97
CA SER A 458 -23.26 -11.65 22.79
C SER A 458 -22.42 -11.00 21.69
N LEU A 459 -21.17 -11.44 21.53
CA LEU A 459 -20.19 -10.78 20.68
C LEU A 459 -20.50 -10.97 19.18
N GLN A 460 -20.62 -9.85 18.49
CA GLN A 460 -20.77 -9.76 17.03
C GLN A 460 -19.47 -9.30 16.36
N LEU A 461 -18.69 -8.46 17.04
CA LEU A 461 -17.41 -7.93 16.59
C LEU A 461 -16.35 -8.18 17.67
N LEU A 462 -15.27 -8.85 17.29
CA LEU A 462 -14.11 -9.03 18.15
C LEU A 462 -12.84 -8.63 17.40
N ASP A 463 -12.11 -7.66 17.94
CA ASP A 463 -10.90 -7.13 17.32
C ASP A 463 -9.65 -7.40 18.15
N LEU A 464 -8.83 -8.33 17.66
CA LEU A 464 -7.60 -8.81 18.25
C LEU A 464 -6.39 -8.53 17.33
N TYR A 465 -6.53 -7.61 16.38
CA TYR A 465 -5.44 -7.32 15.45
C TYR A 465 -4.19 -6.84 16.20
N ASP A 466 -3.05 -7.43 15.87
CA ASP A 466 -1.75 -7.16 16.48
C ASP A 466 -1.70 -7.40 18.01
N CYS A 467 -2.54 -8.31 18.52
CA CYS A 467 -2.38 -8.83 19.88
C CYS A 467 -1.23 -9.84 19.91
N GLY A 468 -0.17 -9.55 20.66
CA GLY A 468 1.09 -10.30 20.63
C GLY A 468 1.03 -11.74 21.18
N GLY A 469 0.01 -12.09 21.97
CA GLY A 469 -0.13 -13.41 22.60
C GLY A 469 -1.06 -14.37 21.87
N ILE A 470 -1.66 -13.97 20.73
CA ILE A 470 -2.61 -14.79 19.99
C ILE A 470 -1.85 -15.79 19.11
N THR A 471 -2.04 -17.09 19.38
CA THR A 471 -1.40 -18.18 18.63
C THR A 471 -2.43 -18.93 17.79
N PRO A 472 -1.99 -19.84 16.89
CA PRO A 472 -2.91 -20.72 16.15
C PRO A 472 -3.86 -21.54 17.03
N LEU A 473 -3.56 -21.74 18.32
CA LEU A 473 -4.45 -22.43 19.26
C LEU A 473 -5.72 -21.62 19.57
N ALA A 474 -5.75 -20.29 19.39
CA ALA A 474 -6.97 -19.50 19.53
C ALA A 474 -8.04 -19.90 18.52
N ILE A 475 -7.66 -20.37 17.33
CA ILE A 475 -8.61 -20.65 16.23
C ILE A 475 -9.65 -21.71 16.60
N ARG A 476 -9.31 -22.66 17.48
CA ARG A 476 -10.27 -23.68 17.95
C ARG A 476 -11.48 -23.06 18.66
N TRP A 477 -11.29 -21.90 19.29
CA TRP A 477 -12.33 -21.17 20.02
C TRP A 477 -13.18 -20.27 19.12
N PHE A 478 -12.84 -20.07 17.84
CA PHE A 478 -13.70 -19.37 16.88
C PHE A 478 -14.59 -20.32 16.07
N LYS A 479 -14.31 -21.62 16.12
CA LYS A 479 -15.14 -22.67 15.52
C LYS A 479 -16.45 -22.83 16.30
N LYS A 480 -17.51 -23.31 15.61
CA LYS A 480 -18.78 -23.67 16.25
C LYS A 480 -18.52 -24.70 17.38
N PRO A 481 -19.19 -24.59 18.54
CA PRO A 481 -20.36 -23.73 18.85
C PRO A 481 -20.03 -22.34 19.40
N TYR A 482 -18.75 -21.98 19.54
CA TYR A 482 -18.32 -20.72 20.18
C TYR A 482 -18.61 -19.49 19.31
N PHE A 483 -18.89 -18.36 19.98
CA PHE A 483 -19.20 -17.07 19.37
C PHE A 483 -20.23 -17.17 18.23
N PRO A 484 -21.44 -17.71 18.46
CA PRO A 484 -22.39 -18.00 17.39
C PRO A 484 -22.85 -16.77 16.60
N ARG A 485 -22.81 -15.57 17.20
CA ARG A 485 -23.20 -14.30 16.56
C ARG A 485 -22.04 -13.50 15.96
N LEU A 486 -20.81 -14.01 16.02
CA LEU A 486 -19.63 -13.31 15.49
C LEU A 486 -19.73 -13.16 13.98
N ARG A 487 -19.80 -11.90 13.54
CA ARG A 487 -19.84 -11.49 12.13
C ARG A 487 -18.53 -10.85 11.70
N TRP A 488 -17.73 -10.36 12.63
CA TRP A 488 -16.42 -9.81 12.31
C TRP A 488 -15.35 -10.16 13.33
N LEU A 489 -14.19 -10.58 12.82
CA LEU A 489 -13.04 -10.96 13.61
C LEU A 489 -11.77 -10.33 13.04
N GLY A 490 -11.18 -9.42 13.81
CA GLY A 490 -9.87 -8.84 13.56
C GLY A 490 -8.81 -9.68 14.24
N VAL A 491 -7.82 -10.13 13.50
CA VAL A 491 -6.71 -10.94 14.03
C VAL A 491 -5.44 -10.60 13.29
N THR A 492 -4.29 -10.77 13.93
CA THR A 492 -3.00 -10.60 13.27
C THR A 492 -2.84 -11.62 12.14
N GLY A 493 -2.27 -11.20 11.00
CA GLY A 493 -1.94 -12.08 9.88
C GLY A 493 -0.94 -13.21 10.19
N SER A 494 -0.42 -13.28 11.43
CA SER A 494 0.40 -14.38 11.95
C SER A 494 -0.39 -15.69 12.16
N LEU A 495 -1.73 -15.63 12.19
CA LEU A 495 -2.57 -16.83 12.17
C LEU A 495 -2.48 -17.54 10.81
N ASN A 496 -2.22 -18.85 10.84
CA ASN A 496 -2.03 -19.68 9.65
C ASN A 496 -3.20 -19.51 8.66
N ARG A 497 -2.90 -19.07 7.42
CA ARG A 497 -3.89 -18.83 6.35
C ARG A 497 -4.77 -20.04 6.07
N VAL A 498 -4.25 -21.26 6.17
CA VAL A 498 -5.03 -22.49 6.00
C VAL A 498 -6.10 -22.63 7.09
N MET A 499 -5.76 -22.26 8.32
CA MET A 499 -6.68 -22.31 9.46
C MET A 499 -7.71 -21.17 9.41
N VAL A 500 -7.30 -19.98 8.97
CA VAL A 500 -8.19 -18.85 8.70
C VAL A 500 -9.17 -19.19 7.56
N ASP A 501 -8.68 -19.71 6.43
CA ASP A 501 -9.53 -20.14 5.31
C ASP A 501 -10.47 -21.27 5.72
N ALA A 502 -10.02 -22.21 6.56
CA ALA A 502 -10.87 -23.26 7.11
C ALA A 502 -11.95 -22.68 8.05
N LEU A 503 -11.62 -21.66 8.84
CA LEU A 503 -12.59 -20.96 9.68
C LEU A 503 -13.63 -20.21 8.83
N VAL A 504 -13.20 -19.46 7.81
CA VAL A 504 -14.09 -18.73 6.88
C VAL A 504 -15.00 -19.71 6.13
N ARG A 505 -14.48 -20.83 5.63
CA ARG A 505 -15.31 -21.89 5.03
C ARG A 505 -16.37 -22.40 6.00
N SER A 506 -16.00 -22.68 7.25
CA SER A 506 -16.94 -23.13 8.27
C SER A 506 -17.95 -22.06 8.75
N ARG A 507 -17.68 -20.78 8.44
CA ARG A 507 -18.45 -19.61 8.89
C ARG A 507 -18.52 -18.55 7.76
N PRO A 508 -19.36 -18.75 6.73
CA PRO A 508 -19.38 -17.90 5.53
C PRO A 508 -19.79 -16.44 5.76
N PHE A 509 -20.50 -16.16 6.86
CA PHE A 509 -20.91 -14.81 7.27
C PHE A 509 -19.92 -14.13 8.23
N LEU A 510 -18.79 -14.77 8.55
CA LEU A 510 -17.72 -14.17 9.35
C LEU A 510 -16.76 -13.42 8.43
N HIS A 511 -16.72 -12.11 8.58
CA HIS A 511 -15.69 -11.27 7.98
C HIS A 511 -14.40 -11.37 8.80
N MET A 512 -13.33 -11.86 8.18
CA MET A 512 -12.00 -11.89 8.78
C MET A 512 -11.20 -10.67 8.32
N ALA A 513 -10.76 -9.85 9.27
CA ALA A 513 -9.82 -8.76 9.02
C ALA A 513 -8.43 -9.20 9.52
N CYS A 514 -7.49 -9.36 8.58
CA CYS A 514 -6.15 -9.91 8.86
C CYS A 514 -5.02 -8.93 8.52
N ARG A 515 -5.33 -7.82 7.86
CA ARG A 515 -4.35 -6.84 7.34
C ARG A 515 -4.41 -5.51 8.08
N GLY A 516 -4.95 -5.54 9.29
CA GLY A 516 -5.17 -4.35 10.08
C GLY A 516 -6.40 -3.57 9.64
N GLU A 517 -7.24 -4.14 8.77
CA GLU A 517 -8.51 -3.51 8.38
C GLU A 517 -9.31 -3.25 9.65
N GLU A 518 -9.58 -2.00 10.00
CA GLU A 518 -10.40 -1.65 11.15
C GLU A 518 -11.87 -1.57 10.72
N LEU A 519 -12.73 -2.45 11.25
CA LEU A 519 -14.17 -2.24 11.14
C LEU A 519 -14.53 -0.97 11.90
N GLY A 520 -14.94 0.06 11.17
CA GLY A 520 -15.43 1.27 11.78
C GLY A 520 -14.42 2.39 11.97
N ASN A 521 -13.15 2.28 11.53
CA ASN A 521 -12.33 3.49 11.48
C ASN A 521 -12.71 4.41 10.28
N LEU A 522 -13.42 3.86 9.29
CA LEU A 522 -14.19 4.63 8.32
C LEU A 522 -15.47 5.29 8.91
N TYR A 523 -15.83 5.00 10.16
CA TYR A 523 -17.07 5.52 10.79
C TYR A 523 -16.84 6.60 11.85
N TRP A 524 -15.61 6.81 12.32
CA TRP A 524 -15.31 7.86 13.30
C TRP A 524 -14.43 8.99 12.77
N ASP A 525 -13.79 8.78 11.60
CA ASP A 525 -13.01 9.78 10.88
C ASP A 525 -13.57 10.10 9.48
N ARG A 526 -14.89 10.19 9.41
CA ARG A 526 -15.54 11.04 8.42
C ARG A 526 -16.15 12.23 9.16
N SER A 527 -15.54 13.39 8.99
CA SER A 527 -16.28 14.66 9.05
C SER A 527 -17.57 14.60 8.20
N ALA A 528 -17.65 13.71 7.21
CA ALA A 528 -18.73 13.59 6.22
C ALA A 528 -19.85 12.54 6.46
N ASP A 529 -19.77 11.59 7.42
CA ASP A 529 -20.77 10.49 7.50
C ASP A 529 -21.73 10.52 8.70
N TRP A 530 -21.92 11.69 9.33
CA TRP A 530 -22.86 11.86 10.46
C TRP A 530 -24.07 12.73 10.12
N TYR A 531 -24.57 12.63 8.89
CA TYR A 531 -25.89 13.12 8.51
C TYR A 531 -26.75 11.96 8.02
N ARG A 532 -27.12 11.07 8.94
CA ARG A 532 -28.49 10.57 8.91
C ARG A 532 -29.36 11.64 9.54
N HIS A 533 -30.46 11.91 8.86
CA HIS A 533 -31.48 12.88 9.18
C HIS A 533 -32.05 12.65 10.59
N ASP A 534 -32.41 13.75 11.25
CA ASP A 534 -33.54 13.81 12.18
C ASP A 534 -34.83 13.49 11.39
N ASP A 535 -35.02 12.22 11.07
CA ASP A 535 -36.32 11.61 10.79
C ASP A 535 -36.28 10.24 11.48
N ASP A 536 -36.88 10.15 12.66
CA ASP A 536 -37.51 9.00 13.35
C ASP A 536 -37.10 7.51 13.09
N ASP A 537 -35.91 7.20 12.57
CA ASP A 537 -35.46 5.80 12.37
C ASP A 537 -34.38 5.39 13.38
N LEU A 538 -34.80 5.28 14.65
CA LEU A 538 -34.08 4.55 15.71
C LEU A 538 -34.19 3.01 15.58
N ASP A 539 -34.75 2.46 14.49
CA ASP A 539 -35.24 1.07 14.44
C ASP A 539 -34.48 0.06 13.52
N GLU A 540 -33.51 0.47 12.68
CA GLU A 540 -32.92 -0.46 11.69
C GLU A 540 -31.85 -1.43 12.25
N LEU A 541 -31.19 -1.09 13.37
CA LEU A 541 -30.21 -2.02 14.00
C LEU A 541 -30.92 -3.14 14.77
N GLU A 542 -32.16 -2.92 15.23
CA GLU A 542 -32.99 -3.93 15.89
C GLU A 542 -33.63 -4.93 14.92
N GLN A 543 -34.02 -4.53 13.70
CA GLN A 543 -34.70 -5.42 12.76
C GLN A 543 -33.78 -6.46 12.10
N TRP A 544 -32.48 -6.18 11.96
CA TRP A 544 -31.52 -7.14 11.41
C TRP A 544 -31.15 -8.28 12.39
N ILE A 545 -31.58 -8.17 13.65
CA ILE A 545 -31.33 -9.15 14.71
C ILE A 545 -32.31 -10.34 14.64
N LEU A 546 -33.45 -10.20 13.96
CA LEU A 546 -34.56 -11.17 14.10
C LEU A 546 -34.69 -12.23 12.99
N ASN A 547 -34.23 -12.01 11.76
CA ASN A 547 -34.53 -12.94 10.66
C ASN A 547 -33.28 -13.32 9.84
N GLY A 548 -32.73 -14.53 10.07
CA GLY A 548 -31.66 -15.11 9.25
C GLY A 548 -32.02 -16.52 8.77
N GLU A 549 -31.78 -16.81 7.49
CA GLU A 549 -31.67 -18.18 6.98
C GLU A 549 -30.41 -18.35 6.09
N PRO A 550 -29.74 -19.53 6.09
CA PRO A 550 -28.47 -19.77 5.40
C PRO A 550 -28.62 -20.62 4.12
N LEU A 551 -27.65 -20.58 3.17
CA LEU A 551 -27.31 -21.64 2.16
C LEU A 551 -26.03 -21.24 1.32
N PRO A 552 -25.35 -22.12 0.52
CA PRO A 552 -23.93 -22.50 0.72
C PRO A 552 -22.89 -22.38 -0.46
N GLU A 553 -21.61 -22.43 -0.04
CA GLU A 553 -20.27 -22.88 -0.52
C GLU A 553 -19.81 -23.13 -2.00
N GLY A 554 -18.52 -22.79 -2.23
CA GLY A 554 -17.51 -23.39 -3.18
C GLY A 554 -16.84 -22.35 -4.10
N GLU A 555 -15.52 -22.22 -4.38
CA GLU A 555 -14.26 -23.02 -4.26
C GLU A 555 -12.99 -22.08 -4.28
N ALA A 556 -11.77 -22.62 -4.07
CA ALA A 556 -10.51 -21.93 -3.67
C ALA A 556 -9.43 -21.73 -4.77
N ALA A 557 -8.45 -20.81 -4.56
CA ALA A 557 -7.25 -20.61 -5.42
C ALA A 557 -5.94 -20.17 -4.65
N MET A 558 -4.76 -20.47 -5.21
CA MET A 558 -3.38 -20.40 -4.66
C MET A 558 -2.71 -18.99 -4.58
N ALA A 559 -1.59 -18.84 -3.83
CA ALA A 559 -0.90 -17.59 -3.43
C ALA A 559 0.37 -17.18 -4.24
N ALA A 560 0.77 -15.90 -4.17
CA ALA A 560 1.75 -15.17 -5.03
C ALA A 560 3.10 -14.76 -4.32
N PRO A 561 4.19 -14.43 -5.05
CA PRO A 561 5.56 -14.14 -4.52
C PRO A 561 5.82 -12.70 -3.98
N VAL A 562 6.87 -12.49 -3.16
CA VAL A 562 7.30 -11.18 -2.56
C VAL A 562 8.28 -10.38 -3.43
N THR A 563 8.40 -9.06 -3.25
CA THR A 563 9.18 -8.15 -4.11
C THR A 563 10.29 -7.38 -3.37
N VAL A 564 11.50 -7.37 -3.93
CA VAL A 564 12.66 -6.56 -3.48
C VAL A 564 12.93 -5.48 -4.54
N TYR A 565 13.04 -4.21 -4.15
CA TYR A 565 13.33 -3.11 -5.07
C TYR A 565 14.78 -2.64 -4.92
N GLY A 566 15.54 -2.64 -6.01
CA GLY A 566 16.90 -2.15 -6.07
C GLY A 566 17.82 -3.01 -6.94
N PRO A 567 19.00 -2.51 -7.35
CA PRO A 567 19.92 -3.28 -8.17
C PRO A 567 20.64 -4.34 -7.35
N MET A 568 20.74 -5.58 -7.86
CA MET A 568 21.39 -6.73 -7.18
C MET A 568 22.87 -6.50 -6.81
N ILE A 569 23.54 -5.55 -7.47
CA ILE A 569 24.90 -5.11 -7.14
C ILE A 569 24.99 -4.34 -5.81
N SER A 570 23.87 -3.81 -5.31
CA SER A 570 23.85 -3.08 -4.04
C SER A 570 24.09 -4.06 -2.88
N PRO A 571 25.05 -3.78 -1.97
CA PRO A 571 25.31 -4.66 -0.83
C PRO A 571 24.07 -4.87 0.03
N ALA A 572 23.24 -3.84 0.17
CA ALA A 572 22.02 -3.86 0.95
C ALA A 572 20.90 -4.68 0.27
N VAL A 573 20.82 -4.69 -1.07
CA VAL A 573 19.89 -5.54 -1.83
C VAL A 573 20.36 -6.99 -1.82
N ALA A 574 21.66 -7.23 -2.02
CA ALA A 574 22.28 -8.55 -1.96
C ALA A 574 22.09 -9.23 -0.60
N ARG A 575 22.18 -8.46 0.50
CA ARG A 575 21.87 -8.95 1.86
C ARG A 575 20.45 -9.51 1.97
N VAL A 576 19.46 -8.77 1.46
CA VAL A 576 18.05 -9.17 1.48
C VAL A 576 17.83 -10.41 0.61
N ALA A 577 18.41 -10.45 -0.58
CA ALA A 577 18.34 -11.60 -1.48
C ALA A 577 18.97 -12.86 -0.86
N ALA A 578 20.14 -12.73 -0.21
CA ALA A 578 20.78 -13.84 0.49
C ALA A 578 19.89 -14.39 1.61
N CYS A 579 19.24 -13.51 2.37
CA CYS A 579 18.29 -13.90 3.42
C CYS A 579 17.07 -14.64 2.83
N LEU A 580 16.46 -14.12 1.77
CA LEU A 580 15.33 -14.77 1.09
C LEU A 580 15.70 -16.16 0.55
N LEU A 581 16.91 -16.31 0.02
CA LEU A 581 17.44 -17.58 -0.49
C LEU A 581 17.75 -18.57 0.62
N GLU A 582 18.36 -18.13 1.74
CA GLU A 582 18.53 -18.98 2.92
C GLU A 582 17.18 -19.44 3.46
N LYS A 583 16.13 -18.62 3.34
CA LYS A 583 14.77 -18.91 3.82
C LYS A 583 13.89 -19.61 2.79
N ASP A 584 14.41 -20.01 1.63
CA ASP A 584 13.65 -20.64 0.53
C ASP A 584 12.36 -19.89 0.14
N VAL A 585 12.37 -18.56 0.24
CA VAL A 585 11.21 -17.71 -0.09
C VAL A 585 11.29 -17.31 -1.56
N PRO A 586 10.26 -17.57 -2.39
CA PRO A 586 10.24 -17.08 -3.76
C PRO A 586 10.09 -15.55 -3.80
N PHE A 587 11.01 -14.85 -4.50
CA PHE A 587 11.02 -13.39 -4.55
C PHE A 587 11.34 -12.79 -5.92
N GLN A 588 10.81 -11.60 -6.19
CA GLN A 588 11.15 -10.73 -7.31
C GLN A 588 12.22 -9.73 -6.93
N VAL A 589 12.98 -9.30 -7.94
CA VAL A 589 13.79 -8.09 -7.84
C VAL A 589 13.31 -7.10 -8.89
N GLU A 590 12.70 -6.01 -8.43
CA GLU A 590 12.33 -4.87 -9.25
C GLU A 590 13.53 -3.92 -9.38
N PRO A 591 14.02 -3.68 -10.61
CA PRO A 591 15.17 -2.82 -10.82
C PRO A 591 14.86 -1.36 -10.48
N VAL A 592 15.86 -0.66 -9.95
CA VAL A 592 15.81 0.78 -9.68
C VAL A 592 17.06 1.42 -10.26
N ASP A 593 16.90 2.33 -11.23
CA ASP A 593 18.02 3.03 -11.86
C ASP A 593 18.55 4.13 -10.95
N MET A 594 19.62 3.81 -10.22
CA MET A 594 20.29 4.73 -9.32
C MET A 594 20.95 5.90 -10.07
N SER A 595 21.31 5.73 -11.35
CA SER A 595 21.99 6.75 -12.14
C SER A 595 21.05 7.84 -12.66
N LYS A 596 19.78 7.47 -12.91
CA LYS A 596 18.70 8.41 -13.28
C LYS A 596 18.00 9.04 -12.08
N GLY A 597 18.38 8.66 -10.86
CA GLY A 597 17.75 9.18 -9.65
C GLY A 597 16.38 8.57 -9.37
N GLU A 598 16.03 7.40 -9.90
CA GLU A 598 14.70 6.78 -9.69
C GLU A 598 14.42 6.48 -8.21
N HIS A 599 15.45 6.09 -7.47
CA HIS A 599 15.42 5.97 -6.01
C HIS A 599 15.08 7.28 -5.26
N LYS A 600 15.07 8.43 -5.94
CA LYS A 600 14.65 9.74 -5.41
C LYS A 600 13.31 10.21 -5.99
N SER A 601 12.68 9.40 -6.84
CA SER A 601 11.38 9.74 -7.43
C SER A 601 10.27 9.72 -6.36
N PRO A 602 9.22 10.54 -6.50
CA PRO A 602 8.10 10.54 -5.55
C PRO A 602 7.42 9.17 -5.40
N SER A 603 7.38 8.35 -6.45
CA SER A 603 6.83 6.99 -6.41
C SER A 603 7.70 6.02 -5.60
N PHE A 604 9.02 6.13 -5.70
CA PHE A 604 9.94 5.30 -4.93
C PHE A 604 10.06 5.76 -3.46
N LEU A 605 9.99 7.08 -3.21
CA LEU A 605 10.02 7.64 -1.85
C LEU A 605 8.81 7.21 -1.00
N LYS A 606 7.69 6.84 -1.63
CA LYS A 606 6.55 6.20 -0.95
C LYS A 606 6.88 4.79 -0.44
N LEU A 607 7.84 4.09 -1.06
CA LEU A 607 8.29 2.76 -0.66
C LEU A 607 9.48 2.82 0.31
N GLN A 608 10.36 3.80 0.13
CA GLN A 608 11.52 4.04 1.00
C GLN A 608 11.78 5.56 1.13
N PRO A 609 11.33 6.20 2.23
CA PRO A 609 11.33 7.66 2.41
C PRO A 609 12.70 8.34 2.38
N PHE A 610 13.79 7.61 2.62
CA PHE A 610 15.15 8.17 2.54
C PHE A 610 15.73 8.17 1.12
N GLY A 611 14.99 7.59 0.17
CA GLY A 611 15.40 7.42 -1.21
C GLY A 611 16.71 6.65 -1.31
N GLN A 612 16.76 5.48 -0.69
CA GLN A 612 17.87 4.53 -0.70
C GLN A 612 17.33 3.16 -1.11
N VAL A 613 18.21 2.21 -1.42
CA VAL A 613 17.82 0.81 -1.71
C VAL A 613 18.37 -0.11 -0.62
N PRO A 614 17.70 -1.22 -0.28
CA PRO A 614 16.46 -1.74 -0.87
C PRO A 614 15.18 -1.10 -0.30
N ALA A 615 14.09 -1.22 -1.05
CA ALA A 615 12.74 -1.32 -0.48
C ALA A 615 12.27 -2.77 -0.63
N PHE A 616 11.39 -3.26 0.24
CA PHE A 616 10.88 -4.62 0.19
C PHE A 616 9.36 -4.58 0.36
N LYS A 617 8.62 -5.33 -0.45
CA LYS A 617 7.16 -5.39 -0.44
C LYS A 617 6.69 -6.84 -0.37
N ASP A 618 5.93 -7.14 0.66
CA ASP A 618 5.18 -8.37 0.84
C ASP A 618 3.68 -8.05 0.70
N SER A 619 2.85 -9.08 0.52
CA SER A 619 1.39 -8.99 0.56
C SER A 619 0.83 -8.36 1.85
N LEU A 620 1.65 -8.30 2.91
CA LEU A 620 1.33 -7.78 4.23
C LEU A 620 1.84 -6.36 4.49
N THR A 621 2.98 -5.95 3.92
CA THR A 621 3.65 -4.69 4.30
C THR A 621 4.73 -4.26 3.31
N THR A 622 5.17 -3.00 3.40
CA THR A 622 6.40 -2.49 2.79
C THR A 622 7.42 -2.18 3.88
N VAL A 623 8.62 -2.77 3.78
CA VAL A 623 9.70 -2.64 4.77
C VAL A 623 10.92 -2.02 4.08
N PHE A 624 11.63 -1.15 4.81
CA PHE A 624 12.88 -0.56 4.36
C PHE A 624 13.97 -0.75 5.43
N GLU A 625 15.23 -0.45 5.10
CA GLU A 625 16.45 -0.89 5.82
C GLU A 625 16.77 -2.38 5.68
N SER A 626 17.84 -2.72 4.97
CA SER A 626 18.19 -4.12 4.64
C SER A 626 18.32 -5.07 5.84
N ARG A 627 18.81 -4.60 7.01
CA ARG A 627 18.89 -5.41 8.24
C ARG A 627 17.52 -5.64 8.86
N ALA A 628 16.67 -4.61 8.89
CA ALA A 628 15.29 -4.73 9.34
C ALA A 628 14.47 -5.65 8.42
N ILE A 629 14.67 -5.53 7.09
CA ILE A 629 14.08 -6.43 6.10
C ILE A 629 14.53 -7.88 6.35
N CYS A 630 15.82 -8.13 6.61
CA CYS A 630 16.28 -9.48 6.91
C CYS A 630 15.69 -10.05 8.21
N ARG A 631 15.55 -9.23 9.26
CA ARG A 631 14.85 -9.64 10.50
C ARG A 631 13.39 -9.97 10.22
N TYR A 632 12.70 -9.11 9.46
CA TYR A 632 11.33 -9.36 9.00
C TYR A 632 11.23 -10.69 8.22
N ILE A 633 12.11 -10.94 7.26
CA ILE A 633 12.10 -12.19 6.49
C ILE A 633 12.31 -13.40 7.39
N CYS A 634 13.25 -13.31 8.34
CA CYS A 634 13.50 -14.39 9.29
C CYS A 634 12.27 -14.68 10.18
N ASP A 635 11.56 -13.64 10.60
CA ASP A 635 10.40 -13.77 11.49
C ASP A 635 9.13 -14.18 10.72
N GLN A 636 8.86 -13.55 9.57
CA GLN A 636 7.70 -13.81 8.71
C GLN A 636 7.76 -15.19 8.06
N TYR A 637 8.95 -15.62 7.64
CA TYR A 637 9.18 -16.91 6.99
C TYR A 637 9.94 -17.87 7.91
N ALA A 638 9.71 -17.78 9.24
CA ALA A 638 10.45 -18.54 10.25
C ALA A 638 10.52 -20.05 9.96
N ASP A 639 9.45 -20.63 9.40
CA ASP A 639 9.36 -22.06 9.12
C ASP A 639 9.87 -22.48 7.72
N SER A 640 10.29 -21.54 6.88
CA SER A 640 10.84 -21.79 5.53
C SER A 640 12.38 -21.80 5.54
N GLY A 641 12.98 -22.64 4.68
CA GLY A 641 14.42 -22.77 4.53
C GLY A 641 15.19 -22.93 5.86
N ASN A 642 16.24 -22.13 6.05
CA ASN A 642 17.08 -22.08 7.23
C ASN A 642 16.32 -21.50 8.43
N LYS A 643 15.92 -22.38 9.36
CA LYS A 643 15.08 -22.04 10.52
C LYS A 643 15.84 -21.42 11.69
N THR A 644 17.17 -21.51 11.70
CA THR A 644 18.02 -21.08 12.82
C THR A 644 18.81 -19.81 12.52
N LEU A 645 18.49 -19.12 11.42
CA LEU A 645 19.16 -17.87 11.02
C LEU A 645 19.09 -16.78 12.11
N MET A 646 18.03 -16.74 12.93
CA MET A 646 17.90 -15.84 14.09
C MET A 646 18.05 -16.58 15.44
N GLY A 647 18.79 -17.69 15.45
CA GLY A 647 19.05 -18.55 16.60
C GLY A 647 18.03 -19.68 16.70
N ARG A 648 18.34 -20.71 17.51
CA ARG A 648 17.37 -21.79 17.73
C ARG A 648 16.28 -21.30 18.68
N LYS A 649 15.06 -21.79 18.48
CA LYS A 649 13.92 -21.46 19.37
C LYS A 649 14.20 -21.82 20.84
N GLU A 650 15.00 -22.86 21.06
CA GLU A 650 15.43 -23.33 22.39
C GLU A 650 16.42 -22.39 23.10
N ASP A 651 17.18 -21.58 22.36
CA ASP A 651 18.11 -20.59 22.92
C ASP A 651 17.37 -19.33 23.42
N GLY A 652 16.08 -19.20 23.07
CA GLY A 652 15.20 -18.13 23.50
C GLY A 652 15.75 -16.73 23.21
N ALA A 653 15.52 -15.81 24.15
CA ALA A 653 15.99 -14.43 24.02
C ALA A 653 17.54 -14.31 24.03
N VAL A 654 18.24 -15.29 24.62
CA VAL A 654 19.70 -15.24 24.78
C VAL A 654 20.39 -15.50 23.44
N GLY A 655 19.99 -16.56 22.71
CA GLY A 655 20.52 -16.84 21.38
C GLY A 655 20.22 -15.70 20.39
N ARG A 656 19.00 -15.15 20.44
CA ARG A 656 18.63 -14.00 19.61
C ARG A 656 19.46 -12.75 19.95
N ALA A 657 19.68 -12.47 21.24
CA ALA A 657 20.49 -11.33 21.66
C ALA A 657 21.96 -11.46 21.22
N ALA A 658 22.53 -12.67 21.25
CA ALA A 658 23.89 -12.92 20.76
C ALA A 658 24.02 -12.60 19.26
N ILE A 659 23.02 -12.97 18.45
CA ILE A 659 23.00 -12.65 17.02
C ILE A 659 22.82 -11.15 16.79
N GLU A 660 21.86 -10.52 17.49
CA GLU A 660 21.60 -9.08 17.38
C GLU A 660 22.83 -8.25 17.78
N GLN A 661 23.57 -8.66 18.82
CA GLN A 661 24.82 -8.01 19.22
C GLN A 661 25.82 -7.95 18.06
N TRP A 662 25.97 -9.03 17.30
CA TRP A 662 26.89 -9.07 16.17
C TRP A 662 26.36 -8.37 14.92
N ILE A 663 25.04 -8.33 14.71
CA ILE A 663 24.42 -7.49 13.66
C ILE A 663 24.67 -6.01 13.95
N GLU A 664 24.57 -5.57 15.21
CA GLU A 664 24.87 -4.20 15.62
C GLU A 664 26.37 -3.91 15.55
N ALA A 665 27.23 -4.86 15.97
CA ALA A 665 28.68 -4.73 15.82
C ALA A 665 29.08 -4.58 14.34
N GLU A 666 28.44 -5.34 13.44
CA GLU A 666 28.59 -5.19 12.00
C GLU A 666 28.16 -3.79 11.55
N GLY A 667 26.94 -3.36 11.91
CA GLY A 667 26.38 -2.07 11.51
C GLY A 667 27.18 -0.86 11.98
N GLN A 668 27.80 -0.94 13.17
CA GLN A 668 28.47 0.20 13.82
C GLN A 668 29.99 0.21 13.60
N SER A 669 30.63 -0.96 13.52
CA SER A 669 32.11 -1.06 13.52
C SER A 669 32.66 -1.58 12.20
N PHE A 670 32.01 -2.57 11.56
CA PHE A 670 32.49 -3.15 10.30
C PHE A 670 31.96 -2.43 9.05
N ASN A 671 30.64 -2.19 8.99
CA ASN A 671 29.97 -1.62 7.82
C ASN A 671 30.47 -0.21 7.48
N PRO A 672 30.65 0.74 8.41
CA PRO A 672 31.11 2.07 8.04
C PRO A 672 32.47 2.10 7.33
N PRO A 673 33.56 1.48 7.86
CA PRO A 673 34.84 1.44 7.15
C PRO A 673 34.83 0.51 5.93
N SER A 674 34.19 -0.67 5.99
CA SER A 674 34.15 -1.60 4.85
C SER A 674 33.34 -1.05 3.67
N LEU A 675 32.20 -0.39 3.91
CA LEU A 675 31.40 0.24 2.87
C LEU A 675 32.09 1.48 2.30
N ALA A 676 32.79 2.27 3.11
CA ALA A 676 33.58 3.39 2.62
C ALA A 676 34.71 2.91 1.69
N MET A 677 35.41 1.83 2.05
CA MET A 677 36.42 1.20 1.21
C MET A 677 35.82 0.60 -0.06
N ALA A 678 34.75 -0.20 0.06
CA ALA A 678 34.06 -0.76 -1.10
C ALA A 678 33.51 0.33 -2.02
N PHE A 679 33.05 1.45 -1.46
CA PHE A 679 32.66 2.60 -2.26
C PHE A 679 33.83 3.21 -3.02
N GLN A 680 34.96 3.48 -2.36
CA GLN A 680 36.12 4.10 -3.00
C GLN A 680 36.85 3.18 -3.99
N LEU A 681 36.89 1.87 -3.71
CA LEU A 681 37.65 0.89 -4.48
C LEU A 681 36.82 0.18 -5.54
N ALA A 682 35.51 0.01 -5.33
CA ALA A 682 34.61 -0.62 -6.30
C ALA A 682 33.61 0.38 -6.90
N PHE A 683 32.80 1.10 -6.11
CA PHE A 683 31.69 1.90 -6.65
C PHE A 683 32.07 3.26 -7.27
N ALA A 684 33.10 3.94 -6.78
CA ALA A 684 33.56 5.22 -7.30
C ALA A 684 34.25 5.06 -8.67
N PRO A 685 35.19 4.12 -8.86
CA PRO A 685 35.72 3.77 -10.19
C PRO A 685 34.61 3.31 -11.12
N PHE A 686 33.70 2.47 -10.58
CA PHE A 686 32.49 2.06 -11.26
C PHE A 686 31.80 3.31 -11.83
N MET A 687 31.53 4.34 -11.03
CA MET A 687 30.85 5.61 -11.40
C MET A 687 31.69 6.62 -12.19
N GLY A 688 32.93 6.28 -12.59
CA GLY A 688 33.82 7.22 -13.28
C GLY A 688 34.35 8.34 -12.38
N ARG A 689 34.34 8.13 -11.07
CA ARG A 689 34.92 9.04 -10.06
C ARG A 689 36.31 8.54 -9.67
N ALA A 690 37.22 9.48 -9.40
CA ALA A 690 38.53 9.13 -8.88
C ALA A 690 38.41 8.51 -7.47
N THR A 691 39.21 7.49 -7.20
CA THR A 691 39.34 6.90 -5.86
C THR A 691 40.09 7.87 -4.94
N ASP A 692 39.52 8.14 -3.78
CA ASP A 692 40.19 8.89 -2.72
C ASP A 692 41.01 7.94 -1.84
N MET A 693 42.31 7.85 -2.12
CA MET A 693 43.22 6.96 -1.39
C MET A 693 43.39 7.35 0.08
N ALA A 694 43.21 8.61 0.46
CA ALA A 694 43.28 9.01 1.86
C ALA A 694 42.08 8.44 2.65
N VAL A 695 40.89 8.42 2.03
CA VAL A 695 39.71 7.76 2.61
C VAL A 695 39.92 6.25 2.68
N VAL A 696 40.55 5.63 1.68
CA VAL A 696 40.87 4.19 1.70
C VAL A 696 41.82 3.87 2.86
N GLU A 697 42.97 4.55 2.97
CA GLU A 697 43.96 4.31 4.02
C GLU A 697 43.38 4.53 5.43
N GLN A 698 42.60 5.60 5.61
CA GLN A 698 41.96 5.89 6.88
C GLN A 698 40.98 4.78 7.30
N ASN A 699 40.16 4.29 6.37
CA ASN A 699 39.15 3.26 6.67
C ASN A 699 39.76 1.86 6.73
N GLU A 700 40.83 1.60 5.99
CA GLU A 700 41.62 0.37 6.12
C GLU A 700 42.25 0.26 7.52
N ALA A 701 42.84 1.34 8.04
CA ALA A 701 43.38 1.36 9.39
C ALA A 701 42.32 1.13 10.48
N LYS A 702 41.07 1.55 10.23
CA LYS A 702 39.93 1.26 11.12
C LYS A 702 39.48 -0.19 10.98
N LEU A 703 39.34 -0.68 9.74
CA LEU A 703 38.88 -2.03 9.43
C LEU A 703 39.86 -3.08 9.96
N VAL A 704 41.17 -2.87 9.84
CA VAL A 704 42.21 -3.75 10.41
C VAL A 704 41.97 -4.01 11.90
N LYS A 705 41.70 -2.96 12.69
CA LYS A 705 41.42 -3.10 14.12
C LYS A 705 40.18 -3.95 14.41
N VAL A 706 39.14 -3.81 13.58
CA VAL A 706 37.91 -4.60 13.69
C VAL A 706 38.19 -6.06 13.32
N LEU A 707 38.93 -6.29 12.24
CA LEU A 707 39.30 -7.63 11.78
C LEU A 707 40.23 -8.35 12.76
N ASP A 708 41.09 -7.64 13.50
CA ASP A 708 41.92 -8.25 14.54
C ASP A 708 41.06 -8.76 15.71
N VAL A 709 40.00 -8.03 16.08
CA VAL A 709 39.00 -8.50 17.06
C VAL A 709 38.24 -9.72 16.51
N TYR A 710 37.87 -9.69 15.23
CA TYR A 710 37.16 -10.80 14.60
C TYR A 710 38.03 -12.06 14.49
N GLU A 711 39.31 -11.92 14.19
CA GLU A 711 40.27 -13.04 14.15
C GLU A 711 40.42 -13.72 15.51
N GLN A 712 40.49 -12.92 16.57
CA GLN A 712 40.54 -13.46 17.93
C GLN A 712 39.24 -14.18 18.29
N TRP A 713 38.08 -13.56 18.02
CA TRP A 713 36.78 -14.14 18.32
C TRP A 713 36.50 -15.44 17.56
N LEU A 714 36.76 -15.45 16.24
CA LEU A 714 36.59 -16.62 15.39
C LEU A 714 37.62 -17.72 15.68
N GLY A 715 38.64 -17.44 16.50
CA GLY A 715 39.53 -18.46 17.06
C GLY A 715 38.87 -19.29 18.16
N GLU A 716 37.83 -18.75 18.80
CA GLU A 716 37.07 -19.40 19.88
C GLU A 716 35.69 -19.89 19.43
N SER A 717 35.16 -19.37 18.31
CA SER A 717 33.83 -19.69 17.78
C SER A 717 33.87 -20.03 16.29
N GLN A 718 32.97 -20.91 15.81
CA GLN A 718 32.90 -21.23 14.38
C GLN A 718 32.35 -20.06 13.55
N TYR A 719 31.29 -19.44 14.03
CA TYR A 719 30.60 -18.29 13.43
C TYR A 719 30.50 -17.14 14.45
N PHE A 720 30.03 -15.96 14.04
CA PHE A 720 30.01 -14.79 14.95
C PHE A 720 29.14 -15.02 16.19
N ALA A 721 27.97 -15.65 16.03
CA ALA A 721 27.02 -15.84 17.11
C ALA A 721 27.00 -17.27 17.70
N GLY A 722 28.07 -18.06 17.49
CA GLY A 722 28.22 -19.41 18.01
C GLY A 722 28.65 -20.41 16.94
N ASP A 723 28.24 -21.67 17.08
CA ASP A 723 28.67 -22.76 16.19
C ASP A 723 27.77 -22.98 14.97
N GLU A 724 26.70 -22.18 14.81
CA GLU A 724 25.81 -22.24 13.64
C GLU A 724 25.84 -20.94 12.83
N PHE A 725 25.77 -21.09 11.51
CA PHE A 725 25.62 -19.97 10.59
C PHE A 725 24.33 -19.20 10.86
N SER A 726 24.45 -17.91 11.12
CA SER A 726 23.34 -17.06 11.53
C SER A 726 23.22 -15.80 10.66
N LEU A 727 22.20 -14.99 10.93
CA LEU A 727 22.03 -13.70 10.29
C LEU A 727 23.20 -12.77 10.60
N ALA A 728 23.86 -12.94 11.76
CA ALA A 728 25.08 -12.21 12.09
C ALA A 728 26.16 -12.44 11.03
N ASP A 729 26.37 -13.68 10.58
CA ASP A 729 27.34 -14.00 9.52
C ASP A 729 26.87 -13.46 8.16
N LEU A 730 25.60 -13.67 7.84
CA LEU A 730 25.00 -13.27 6.56
C LEU A 730 25.14 -11.76 6.30
N VAL A 731 24.92 -10.91 7.31
CA VAL A 731 24.95 -9.45 7.11
C VAL A 731 26.35 -8.90 6.78
N HIS A 732 27.42 -9.62 7.14
CA HIS A 732 28.81 -9.27 6.83
C HIS A 732 29.20 -9.63 5.40
N MET A 733 28.57 -10.65 4.80
CA MET A 733 28.99 -11.23 3.53
C MET A 733 29.07 -10.24 2.35
N PRO A 734 28.09 -9.34 2.12
CA PRO A 734 28.11 -8.48 0.94
C PRO A 734 29.32 -7.56 0.82
N ASN A 735 29.73 -6.91 1.92
CA ASN A 735 30.89 -6.02 1.89
C ASN A 735 32.19 -6.82 1.89
N THR A 736 32.24 -7.97 2.57
CA THR A 736 33.41 -8.87 2.51
C THR A 736 33.63 -9.38 1.09
N ASP A 737 32.59 -9.83 0.40
CA ASP A 737 32.67 -10.28 -1.01
C ASP A 737 33.22 -9.18 -1.91
N LEU A 738 32.74 -7.95 -1.75
CA LEU A 738 33.23 -6.79 -2.47
C LEU A 738 34.73 -6.58 -2.24
N LEU A 739 35.17 -6.58 -0.98
CA LEU A 739 36.57 -6.34 -0.65
C LEU A 739 37.48 -7.50 -1.08
N VAL A 740 37.02 -8.75 -0.97
CA VAL A 740 37.81 -9.93 -1.31
C VAL A 740 37.87 -10.18 -2.82
N HIS A 741 36.75 -10.10 -3.52
CA HIS A 741 36.64 -10.53 -4.93
C HIS A 741 36.53 -9.38 -5.95
N LYS A 742 36.39 -8.14 -5.48
CA LYS A 742 36.16 -6.97 -6.34
C LYS A 742 37.15 -5.82 -6.07
N THR A 743 38.07 -6.00 -5.12
CA THR A 743 39.15 -5.02 -4.81
C THR A 743 40.49 -5.72 -4.57
N ASN A 744 41.57 -4.96 -4.44
CA ASN A 744 42.91 -5.46 -4.09
C ASN A 744 43.11 -5.71 -2.57
N LYS A 745 42.03 -5.87 -1.80
CA LYS A 745 42.05 -5.97 -0.34
C LYS A 745 41.71 -7.36 0.19
N ALA A 746 41.79 -8.39 -0.65
CA ALA A 746 41.60 -9.80 -0.25
C ALA A 746 42.46 -10.19 0.96
N GLY A 747 43.72 -9.72 1.00
CA GLY A 747 44.66 -9.98 2.10
C GLY A 747 44.13 -9.63 3.49
N LEU A 748 43.23 -8.63 3.61
CA LEU A 748 42.62 -8.27 4.90
C LEU A 748 41.84 -9.44 5.53
N PHE A 749 41.26 -10.31 4.71
CA PHE A 749 40.49 -11.46 5.17
C PHE A 749 41.28 -12.77 5.02
N THR A 750 42.08 -12.93 3.96
CA THR A 750 42.76 -14.19 3.66
C THR A 750 44.07 -14.42 4.43
N GLU A 751 44.71 -13.36 4.95
CA GLU A 751 45.96 -13.50 5.74
C GLU A 751 45.70 -13.81 7.23
N ARG A 752 44.47 -13.65 7.69
CA ARG A 752 44.02 -13.96 9.06
C ARG A 752 43.40 -15.35 9.06
N LYS A 753 43.96 -16.29 9.82
CA LYS A 753 43.66 -17.72 9.70
C LYS A 753 42.17 -18.03 9.95
N ASN A 754 41.60 -17.50 11.03
CA ASN A 754 40.23 -17.81 11.42
C ASN A 754 39.20 -17.06 10.57
N LEU A 755 39.51 -15.82 10.18
CA LEU A 755 38.72 -15.03 9.23
C LEU A 755 38.72 -15.65 7.83
N ALA A 756 39.86 -16.14 7.34
CA ALA A 756 39.95 -16.82 6.06
C ALA A 756 39.09 -18.09 6.06
N ARG A 757 39.19 -18.92 7.11
CA ARG A 757 38.31 -20.08 7.30
C ARG A 757 36.84 -19.68 7.27
N TRP A 758 36.46 -18.69 8.09
CA TRP A 758 35.07 -18.23 8.15
C TRP A 758 34.58 -17.76 6.78
N TRP A 759 35.39 -16.98 6.06
CA TRP A 759 35.05 -16.49 4.73
C TRP A 759 34.86 -17.62 3.72
N ASP A 760 35.79 -18.59 3.69
CA ASP A 760 35.69 -19.76 2.82
C ASP A 760 34.40 -20.56 3.07
N GLU A 761 34.02 -20.72 4.34
CA GLU A 761 32.79 -21.43 4.73
C GLU A 761 31.52 -20.67 4.34
N VAL A 762 31.43 -19.37 4.65
CA VAL A 762 30.21 -18.59 4.38
C VAL A 762 30.05 -18.29 2.89
N SER A 763 31.13 -17.98 2.18
CA SER A 763 31.09 -17.68 0.73
C SER A 763 30.79 -18.92 -0.12
N ALA A 764 31.10 -20.13 0.38
CA ALA A 764 30.79 -21.38 -0.31
C ALA A 764 29.29 -21.75 -0.30
N ARG A 765 28.47 -21.06 0.50
CA ARG A 765 27.04 -21.38 0.68
C ARG A 765 26.25 -21.26 -0.63
N PRO A 766 25.32 -22.19 -0.91
CA PRO A 766 24.51 -22.16 -2.15
C PRO A 766 23.70 -20.87 -2.33
N SER A 767 23.15 -20.34 -1.23
CA SER A 767 22.42 -19.08 -1.20
C SER A 767 23.30 -17.91 -1.68
N TRP A 768 24.53 -17.82 -1.18
CA TRP A 768 25.47 -16.76 -1.55
C TRP A 768 25.96 -16.88 -2.97
N LYS A 769 26.35 -18.10 -3.41
CA LYS A 769 26.72 -18.36 -4.81
C LYS A 769 25.61 -17.94 -5.77
N LYS A 770 24.35 -18.22 -5.41
CA LYS A 770 23.19 -17.80 -6.20
C LYS A 770 22.97 -16.29 -6.18
N VAL A 771 23.25 -15.58 -5.08
CA VAL A 771 23.26 -14.10 -5.07
C VAL A 771 24.34 -13.57 -6.03
N VAL A 772 25.55 -14.14 -6.01
CA VAL A 772 26.65 -13.77 -6.92
C VAL A 772 26.30 -14.08 -8.39
N GLU A 773 25.55 -15.15 -8.66
CA GLU A 773 25.00 -15.45 -10.00
C GLU A 773 23.91 -14.48 -10.42
N MET A 774 23.00 -14.09 -9.51
CA MET A 774 21.97 -13.07 -9.77
C MET A 774 22.57 -11.67 -9.99
N GLN A 775 23.81 -11.47 -9.56
CA GLN A 775 24.63 -10.32 -9.92
C GLN A 775 25.27 -10.48 -11.32
N ASN A 776 24.99 -11.51 -12.12
CA ASN A 776 25.54 -11.70 -13.48
C ASN A 776 24.61 -12.50 -14.42
N PRO A 777 23.66 -11.89 -15.14
CA PRO A 777 22.92 -12.55 -16.23
C PRO A 777 23.80 -12.67 -17.49
N ALA A 778 23.85 -13.86 -18.10
CA ALA A 778 24.63 -14.13 -19.32
C ALA A 778 24.04 -13.45 -20.58
N SER A 779 24.89 -12.79 -21.39
CA SER A 779 24.52 -12.05 -22.60
C SER A 779 24.24 -12.97 -23.81
N THR A 780 23.11 -12.75 -24.51
CA THR A 780 22.74 -13.45 -25.76
C THR A 780 23.70 -13.14 -26.92
N ASP A 781 24.28 -11.93 -26.94
CA ASP A 781 25.26 -11.52 -27.94
C ASP A 781 26.59 -12.26 -27.82
N VAL A 782 27.06 -12.49 -26.58
CA VAL A 782 28.26 -13.29 -26.31
C VAL A 782 28.03 -14.74 -26.73
N ALA A 783 26.85 -15.30 -26.45
CA ALA A 783 26.49 -16.66 -26.83
C ALA A 783 26.56 -16.87 -28.35
N ARG A 784 26.11 -15.88 -29.14
CA ARG A 784 26.19 -15.89 -30.61
C ARG A 784 27.64 -16.01 -31.08
N VAL A 785 28.54 -15.18 -30.56
CA VAL A 785 29.96 -15.17 -30.93
C VAL A 785 30.66 -16.47 -30.54
N LEU A 786 30.43 -16.96 -29.31
CA LEU A 786 31.01 -18.23 -28.83
C LEU A 786 30.59 -19.41 -29.69
N THR A 787 29.32 -19.46 -30.09
CA THR A 787 28.82 -20.53 -30.98
C THR A 787 29.55 -20.50 -32.32
N CYS A 788 29.78 -19.31 -32.88
CA CYS A 788 30.52 -19.16 -34.14
C CYS A 788 31.98 -19.60 -33.99
N LEU A 789 32.65 -19.22 -32.90
CA LEU A 789 34.03 -19.64 -32.62
C LEU A 789 34.15 -21.17 -32.52
N PHE A 790 33.21 -21.83 -31.83
CA PHE A 790 33.18 -23.30 -31.75
C PHE A 790 32.86 -23.97 -33.09
N GLU A 791 31.93 -23.43 -33.88
CA GLU A 791 31.66 -23.95 -35.22
C GLU A 791 32.86 -23.82 -36.16
N LYS A 792 33.66 -22.77 -36.00
CA LYS A 792 34.91 -22.56 -36.72
C LYS A 792 36.09 -23.33 -36.14
N ASN A 793 35.91 -24.06 -35.03
CA ASN A 793 36.98 -24.74 -34.29
C ASN A 793 38.18 -23.82 -33.98
N LEU A 794 37.90 -22.55 -33.69
CA LEU A 794 38.95 -21.58 -33.38
C LEU A 794 39.27 -21.64 -31.89
N GLU A 795 40.56 -21.57 -31.56
CA GLU A 795 41.00 -21.34 -30.20
C GLU A 795 40.78 -19.87 -29.85
N PHE A 796 40.26 -19.62 -28.65
CA PHE A 796 40.00 -18.27 -28.18
C PHE A 796 40.16 -18.20 -26.66
N GLU A 797 40.47 -17.00 -26.20
CA GLU A 797 40.44 -16.67 -24.79
C GLU A 797 39.11 -15.99 -24.49
N LEU A 798 38.29 -16.62 -23.64
CA LEU A 798 37.07 -16.00 -23.15
C LEU A 798 37.38 -15.18 -21.90
N VAL A 799 37.56 -13.88 -22.10
CA VAL A 799 37.58 -12.93 -21.00
C VAL A 799 36.16 -12.77 -20.49
N ARG A 800 35.84 -13.47 -19.39
CA ARG A 800 34.55 -13.33 -18.70
C ARG A 800 34.58 -12.07 -17.88
N ILE A 801 33.93 -11.03 -18.38
CA ILE A 801 33.83 -9.75 -17.69
C ILE A 801 32.52 -9.74 -16.91
N ASP A 802 32.61 -9.59 -15.60
CA ASP A 802 31.46 -9.37 -14.75
C ASP A 802 30.93 -7.94 -15.02
N THR A 803 29.84 -7.85 -15.78
CA THR A 803 29.24 -6.58 -16.18
C THR A 803 28.65 -5.83 -14.99
N PHE A 804 28.54 -6.46 -13.83
CA PHE A 804 28.07 -5.85 -12.60
C PHE A 804 29.25 -5.37 -11.74
N LYS A 805 30.44 -5.98 -11.80
CA LYS A 805 31.67 -5.46 -11.16
C LYS A 805 32.24 -4.20 -11.82
N ARG A 806 31.76 -3.80 -13.00
CA ARG A 806 32.40 -2.79 -13.87
C ARG A 806 33.87 -3.09 -14.21
N GLU A 807 34.24 -4.36 -14.28
CA GLU A 807 35.48 -4.80 -14.92
C GLU A 807 35.53 -4.32 -16.39
N HIS A 808 34.37 -4.22 -17.06
CA HIS A 808 34.20 -3.59 -18.38
C HIS A 808 34.51 -2.07 -18.42
N LYS A 809 34.86 -1.44 -17.29
CA LYS A 809 35.25 -0.02 -17.16
C LYS A 809 36.68 0.19 -16.65
N LEU A 810 37.49 -0.85 -16.53
CA LEU A 810 38.93 -0.67 -16.25
C LEU A 810 39.64 -0.09 -17.50
N PRO A 811 40.71 0.71 -17.37
CA PRO A 811 41.37 1.37 -18.50
C PRO A 811 41.87 0.42 -19.60
N GLU A 812 42.26 -0.80 -19.21
CA GLU A 812 42.63 -1.89 -20.13
C GLU A 812 41.46 -2.43 -20.95
N PHE A 813 40.24 -2.46 -20.42
CA PHE A 813 39.02 -2.87 -21.12
C PHE A 813 38.29 -1.70 -21.81
N ILE A 814 38.41 -0.46 -21.30
CA ILE A 814 37.90 0.77 -21.95
C ILE A 814 38.64 1.03 -23.28
N LYS A 815 39.96 0.76 -23.35
CA LYS A 815 40.73 0.84 -24.60
C LYS A 815 40.29 -0.18 -25.65
N LEU A 816 39.61 -1.25 -25.21
CA LEU A 816 39.04 -2.29 -26.06
C LEU A 816 37.56 -2.04 -26.38
N ARG A 817 36.92 -1.02 -25.79
CA ARG A 817 35.46 -0.86 -25.88
C ARG A 817 35.04 0.11 -26.98
N ASP A 818 33.89 -0.17 -27.60
CA ASP A 818 33.10 0.83 -28.33
C ASP A 818 32.16 1.61 -27.38
N PRO A 819 31.94 2.93 -27.60
CA PRO A 819 31.08 3.78 -26.77
C PRO A 819 29.67 3.25 -26.49
N THR A 820 29.13 2.36 -27.34
CA THR A 820 27.74 1.88 -27.25
C THR A 820 27.52 0.71 -26.30
N GLY A 821 28.59 0.05 -25.80
CA GLY A 821 28.46 -1.06 -24.82
C GLY A 821 28.12 -2.43 -25.39
N GLN A 822 28.38 -2.66 -26.67
CA GLN A 822 28.23 -3.97 -27.33
C GLN A 822 29.36 -4.96 -26.97
N VAL A 823 29.17 -6.24 -27.33
CA VAL A 823 30.22 -7.27 -27.20
C VAL A 823 31.46 -6.87 -28.00
N THR A 824 32.62 -6.97 -27.38
CA THR A 824 33.92 -6.63 -27.97
C THR A 824 34.68 -7.90 -28.31
N PHE A 825 35.13 -8.02 -29.57
CA PHE A 825 36.06 -9.06 -30.00
C PHE A 825 37.38 -8.42 -30.45
N LYS A 826 38.50 -9.00 -30.04
CA LYS A 826 39.85 -8.54 -30.39
C LYS A 826 40.58 -9.63 -31.17
N HIS A 827 41.18 -9.28 -32.30
CA HIS A 827 42.08 -10.15 -33.05
C HIS A 827 43.29 -9.35 -33.52
N GLY A 828 44.47 -9.67 -32.99
CA GLY A 828 45.67 -8.82 -33.09
C GLY A 828 45.45 -7.46 -32.43
N ASP A 829 45.82 -6.37 -33.10
CA ASP A 829 45.63 -5.00 -32.62
C ASP A 829 44.25 -4.40 -32.98
N LYS A 830 43.38 -5.18 -33.65
CA LYS A 830 42.08 -4.69 -34.13
C LYS A 830 40.94 -5.19 -33.25
N THR A 831 40.00 -4.28 -33.02
CA THR A 831 38.79 -4.51 -32.25
C THR A 831 37.57 -4.42 -33.15
N ILE A 832 36.64 -5.35 -33.00
CA ILE A 832 35.37 -5.42 -33.73
C ILE A 832 34.25 -5.50 -32.70
N VAL A 833 33.17 -4.77 -32.97
CA VAL A 833 31.96 -4.72 -32.15
C VAL A 833 30.75 -5.12 -32.97
N ASP A 834 29.62 -5.35 -32.30
CA ASP A 834 28.43 -6.03 -32.82
C ASP A 834 28.64 -7.53 -33.06
N SER A 835 27.83 -8.36 -32.41
CA SER A 835 27.97 -9.82 -32.44
C SER A 835 27.80 -10.41 -33.84
N ARG A 836 26.99 -9.81 -34.71
CA ARG A 836 26.77 -10.28 -36.10
C ARG A 836 27.96 -9.88 -36.97
N ALA A 837 28.47 -8.67 -36.83
CA ALA A 837 29.68 -8.21 -37.51
C ALA A 837 30.92 -9.04 -37.12
N ILE A 838 31.06 -9.40 -35.84
CA ILE A 838 32.12 -10.29 -35.36
C ILE A 838 32.01 -11.67 -36.02
N CYS A 839 30.82 -12.25 -36.07
CA CYS A 839 30.62 -13.55 -36.72
C CYS A 839 31.00 -13.52 -38.22
N ARG A 840 30.60 -12.46 -38.95
CA ARG A 840 31.00 -12.27 -40.36
C ARG A 840 32.52 -12.18 -40.51
N TYR A 841 33.16 -11.43 -39.62
CA TYR A 841 34.62 -11.28 -39.62
C TYR A 841 35.32 -12.61 -39.41
N LEU A 842 34.94 -13.36 -38.37
CA LEU A 842 35.52 -14.68 -38.07
C LEU A 842 35.42 -15.61 -39.27
N CYS A 843 34.25 -15.68 -39.91
CA CYS A 843 34.05 -16.53 -41.08
C CYS A 843 34.84 -16.06 -42.31
N THR A 844 35.04 -14.75 -42.47
CA THR A 844 35.78 -14.18 -43.60
C THR A 844 37.29 -14.32 -43.42
N GLN A 845 37.80 -14.14 -42.20
CA GLN A 845 39.25 -14.23 -41.92
C GLN A 845 39.75 -15.67 -41.82
N PHE A 846 38.91 -16.58 -41.32
CA PHE A 846 39.26 -17.98 -41.12
C PHE A 846 38.41 -18.90 -42.01
N PRO A 847 38.41 -18.74 -43.34
CA PRO A 847 37.47 -19.46 -44.20
C PRO A 847 37.69 -20.99 -44.19
N GLU A 848 38.91 -21.46 -43.94
CA GLU A 848 39.28 -22.89 -44.01
C GLU A 848 39.06 -23.68 -42.71
N ASP A 849 38.89 -22.99 -41.58
CA ASP A 849 38.79 -23.59 -40.25
C ASP A 849 37.37 -24.08 -39.92
N GLY A 850 37.24 -25.22 -39.25
CA GLY A 850 35.93 -25.77 -38.85
C GLY A 850 34.88 -25.80 -39.96
N ASN A 851 33.69 -25.26 -39.70
CA ASN A 851 32.60 -25.16 -40.65
C ASN A 851 32.91 -24.11 -41.75
N ARG A 852 33.27 -24.60 -42.95
CA ARG A 852 33.66 -23.77 -44.11
C ARG A 852 32.47 -23.12 -44.84
N THR A 853 31.27 -23.70 -44.72
CA THR A 853 30.07 -23.24 -45.43
C THR A 853 29.23 -22.26 -44.60
N ILE A 854 29.59 -22.03 -43.33
CA ILE A 854 28.81 -21.23 -42.38
C ILE A 854 28.48 -19.81 -42.87
N TYR A 855 29.31 -19.23 -43.74
CA TYR A 855 29.09 -17.91 -44.33
C TYR A 855 29.05 -17.93 -45.87
N GLY A 856 28.91 -19.12 -46.47
CA GLY A 856 28.85 -19.30 -47.93
C GLY A 856 30.21 -19.16 -48.62
N THR A 857 30.41 -19.97 -49.66
CA THR A 857 31.67 -20.00 -50.43
C THR A 857 31.60 -19.17 -51.70
N GLY A 858 30.39 -18.97 -52.25
CA GLY A 858 30.12 -18.11 -53.40
C GLY A 858 29.48 -16.77 -53.05
N SER A 859 29.52 -15.82 -54.00
CA SER A 859 28.90 -14.48 -53.84
C SER A 859 27.38 -14.54 -53.69
N LEU A 860 26.72 -15.46 -54.40
CA LEU A 860 25.26 -15.64 -54.33
C LEU A 860 24.81 -16.25 -53.00
N GLU A 861 25.51 -17.27 -52.51
CA GLU A 861 25.26 -17.89 -51.20
C GLU A 861 25.42 -16.88 -50.07
N ARG A 862 26.51 -16.09 -50.11
CA ARG A 862 26.76 -14.99 -49.15
C ARG A 862 25.65 -13.96 -49.14
N ALA A 863 25.20 -13.53 -50.32
CA ALA A 863 24.10 -12.57 -50.42
C ALA A 863 22.80 -13.14 -49.82
N SER A 864 22.53 -14.43 -50.01
CA SER A 864 21.37 -15.09 -49.41
C SER A 864 21.48 -15.16 -47.88
N ILE A 865 22.65 -15.51 -47.33
CA ILE A 865 22.89 -15.54 -45.88
C ILE A 865 22.74 -14.13 -45.28
N GLU A 866 23.29 -13.11 -45.93
CA GLU A 866 23.17 -11.72 -45.49
C GLU A 866 21.73 -11.22 -45.50
N GLN A 867 20.96 -11.59 -46.51
CA GLN A 867 19.53 -11.27 -46.55
C GLN A 867 18.79 -11.84 -45.33
N TRP A 868 19.12 -13.07 -44.93
CA TRP A 868 18.52 -13.70 -43.74
C TRP A 868 19.01 -13.09 -42.43
N LEU A 869 20.29 -12.72 -42.32
CA LEU A 869 20.81 -11.99 -41.16
C LEU A 869 20.13 -10.63 -40.99
N GLN A 870 19.85 -9.94 -42.08
CA GLN A 870 19.12 -8.66 -42.05
C GLN A 870 17.65 -8.87 -41.67
N ALA A 871 17.00 -9.90 -42.22
CA ALA A 871 15.63 -10.25 -41.88
C ALA A 871 15.49 -10.61 -40.39
N GLU A 872 16.44 -11.39 -39.87
CA GLU A 872 16.54 -11.72 -38.44
C GLU A 872 16.66 -10.46 -37.59
N ALA A 873 17.63 -9.59 -37.88
CA ALA A 873 17.86 -8.37 -37.11
C ALA A 873 16.65 -7.41 -37.09
N GLN A 874 15.89 -7.32 -38.19
CA GLN A 874 14.77 -6.37 -38.30
C GLN A 874 13.45 -6.92 -37.77
N SER A 875 13.20 -8.21 -37.95
CA SER A 875 11.87 -8.80 -37.80
C SER A 875 11.80 -9.94 -36.78
N PHE A 876 12.94 -10.58 -36.46
CA PHE A 876 13.02 -11.62 -35.44
C PHE A 876 13.55 -11.07 -34.10
N ASP A 877 14.62 -10.27 -34.14
CA ASP A 877 15.36 -9.86 -32.94
C ASP A 877 14.49 -9.07 -31.96
N ALA A 878 13.79 -8.03 -32.40
CA ALA A 878 12.94 -7.22 -31.53
C ALA A 878 11.82 -8.03 -30.82
N PRO A 879 10.94 -8.77 -31.51
CA PRO A 879 9.89 -9.54 -30.83
C PRO A 879 10.45 -10.73 -30.03
N SER A 880 11.53 -11.36 -30.48
CA SER A 880 12.15 -12.46 -29.74
C SER A 880 12.86 -11.97 -28.48
N SER A 881 13.54 -10.83 -28.50
CA SER A 881 14.20 -10.23 -27.34
C SER A 881 13.19 -9.82 -26.26
N GLU A 882 12.06 -9.24 -26.66
CA GLU A 882 10.94 -8.95 -25.75
C GLU A 882 10.39 -10.24 -25.11
N LEU A 883 10.23 -11.31 -25.89
CA LEU A 883 9.78 -12.60 -25.36
C LEU A 883 10.84 -13.30 -24.49
N VAL A 884 12.12 -13.18 -24.81
CA VAL A 884 13.21 -13.67 -23.95
C VAL A 884 13.16 -12.96 -22.61
N PHE A 885 13.02 -11.63 -22.61
CA PHE A 885 12.85 -10.86 -21.39
C PHE A 885 11.61 -11.34 -20.63
N HIS A 886 10.43 -11.38 -21.25
CA HIS A 886 9.19 -11.66 -20.53
C HIS A 886 8.95 -13.15 -20.18
N LEU A 887 9.48 -14.10 -20.96
CA LEU A 887 9.25 -15.54 -20.76
C LEU A 887 10.41 -16.24 -20.07
N ALA A 888 11.66 -15.82 -20.32
CA ALA A 888 12.84 -16.49 -19.77
C ALA A 888 13.41 -15.75 -18.55
N PHE A 889 13.50 -14.42 -18.59
CA PHE A 889 14.16 -13.63 -17.54
C PHE A 889 13.19 -13.04 -16.51
N ALA A 890 12.08 -12.45 -16.93
CA ALA A 890 11.06 -11.86 -16.07
C ALA A 890 10.53 -12.87 -15.05
N PRO A 891 10.26 -14.16 -15.37
CA PRO A 891 9.87 -15.14 -14.36
C PRO A 891 11.00 -15.58 -13.43
N GLN A 892 12.28 -15.34 -13.77
CA GLN A 892 13.43 -15.55 -12.88
C GLN A 892 13.67 -14.34 -11.98
N LEU A 893 13.31 -13.15 -12.46
CA LEU A 893 13.34 -11.88 -11.74
C LEU A 893 12.00 -11.57 -11.05
N ASN A 894 11.02 -12.49 -11.15
CA ASN A 894 9.58 -12.36 -10.87
C ASN A 894 8.97 -11.00 -11.29
N ILE A 895 9.37 -10.41 -12.41
CA ILE A 895 8.67 -9.26 -13.00
C ILE A 895 7.30 -9.75 -13.51
N PRO A 896 6.16 -9.09 -13.18
CA PRO A 896 4.84 -9.50 -13.65
C PRO A 896 4.80 -9.61 -15.19
N ALA A 897 4.28 -10.74 -15.67
CA ALA A 897 4.14 -10.98 -17.09
C ALA A 897 3.12 -10.00 -17.69
N ASP A 898 3.57 -9.12 -18.58
CA ASP A 898 2.69 -8.29 -19.39
C ASP A 898 2.06 -9.16 -20.47
N GLU A 899 0.93 -9.79 -20.15
CA GLU A 899 0.24 -10.73 -21.04
C GLU A 899 -0.18 -10.08 -22.37
N ALA A 900 -0.45 -8.77 -22.39
CA ALA A 900 -0.77 -8.06 -23.63
C ALA A 900 0.46 -7.95 -24.53
N ARG A 901 1.62 -7.57 -23.96
CA ARG A 901 2.87 -7.45 -24.70
C ARG A 901 3.47 -8.79 -25.10
N ILE A 902 3.28 -9.82 -24.27
CA ILE A 902 3.60 -11.21 -24.61
C ILE A 902 2.73 -11.65 -25.79
N ALA A 903 1.40 -11.49 -25.72
CA ALA A 903 0.50 -11.90 -26.80
C ALA A 903 0.79 -11.15 -28.12
N GLU A 904 1.11 -9.86 -28.06
CA GLU A 904 1.48 -9.07 -29.23
C GLU A 904 2.77 -9.59 -29.88
N ASN A 905 3.82 -9.80 -29.10
CA ASN A 905 5.11 -10.27 -29.63
C ASN A 905 5.08 -11.74 -30.02
N GLU A 906 4.30 -12.59 -29.34
CA GLU A 906 4.01 -13.96 -29.78
C GLU A 906 3.35 -13.95 -31.16
N LYS A 907 2.37 -13.06 -31.40
CA LYS A 907 1.72 -12.94 -32.70
C LYS A 907 2.68 -12.50 -33.80
N LYS A 908 3.53 -11.51 -33.53
CA LYS A 908 4.57 -11.04 -34.48
C LYS A 908 5.57 -12.15 -34.79
N LEU A 909 6.07 -12.84 -33.77
CA LEU A 909 7.01 -13.93 -33.95
C LEU A 909 6.38 -15.12 -34.68
N GLN A 910 5.13 -15.46 -34.37
CA GLN A 910 4.39 -16.52 -35.04
C GLN A 910 4.17 -16.23 -36.54
N GLN A 911 3.87 -14.97 -36.90
CA GLN A 911 3.77 -14.57 -38.31
C GLN A 911 5.08 -14.80 -39.05
N MET A 912 6.21 -14.48 -38.43
CA MET A 912 7.53 -14.71 -39.02
C MET A 912 7.86 -16.21 -39.14
N LEU A 913 7.62 -16.98 -38.08
CA LEU A 913 7.85 -18.43 -38.09
C LEU A 913 6.96 -19.16 -39.11
N ASN A 914 5.79 -18.62 -39.47
CA ASN A 914 4.99 -19.16 -40.57
C ASN A 914 5.71 -19.02 -41.92
N VAL A 915 6.32 -17.86 -42.18
CA VAL A 915 7.13 -17.65 -43.39
C VAL A 915 8.35 -18.57 -43.38
N TYR A 916 8.96 -18.76 -42.20
CA TYR A 916 10.11 -19.65 -42.07
C TYR A 916 9.73 -21.11 -42.35
N ASP A 917 8.57 -21.57 -41.90
CA ASP A 917 8.09 -22.93 -42.17
C ASP A 917 7.94 -23.21 -43.67
N GLU A 918 7.50 -22.23 -44.46
CA GLU A 918 7.39 -22.34 -45.93
C GLU A 918 8.76 -22.42 -46.61
N ILE A 919 9.75 -21.69 -46.11
CA ILE A 919 11.12 -21.73 -46.61
C ILE A 919 11.80 -23.04 -46.20
N LEU A 920 11.67 -23.44 -44.94
CA LEU A 920 12.23 -24.68 -44.38
C LEU A 920 11.50 -25.94 -44.90
N ALA A 921 10.35 -25.80 -45.55
CA ALA A 921 9.74 -26.88 -46.32
C ALA A 921 10.51 -27.20 -47.60
N LYS A 922 11.21 -26.21 -48.17
CA LYS A 922 11.99 -26.33 -49.41
C LYS A 922 13.47 -26.58 -49.11
N ASN A 923 13.98 -26.01 -48.03
CA ASN A 923 15.39 -26.05 -47.64
C ASN A 923 15.57 -26.72 -46.28
N ARG A 924 16.75 -27.28 -46.01
CA ARG A 924 17.07 -27.81 -44.68
C ARG A 924 17.24 -26.73 -43.60
N PHE A 925 17.81 -25.60 -43.97
CA PHE A 925 18.12 -24.44 -43.15
C PHE A 925 17.65 -23.15 -43.84
N LEU A 926 17.72 -22.00 -43.17
CA LEU A 926 17.10 -20.76 -43.69
C LEU A 926 17.73 -20.32 -45.02
N ALA A 927 19.06 -20.40 -45.13
CA ALA A 927 19.81 -19.97 -46.30
C ALA A 927 20.16 -21.09 -47.29
N GLY A 928 19.52 -22.27 -47.18
CA GLY A 928 19.79 -23.42 -48.06
C GLY A 928 19.86 -24.74 -47.29
N ASP A 929 20.61 -25.72 -47.78
CA ASP A 929 20.66 -27.05 -47.15
C ASP A 929 21.77 -27.22 -46.10
N GLU A 930 22.59 -26.18 -45.90
CA GLU A 930 23.70 -26.15 -44.96
C GLU A 930 23.42 -25.21 -43.78
N PHE A 931 24.00 -25.51 -42.62
CA PHE A 931 23.88 -24.67 -41.41
C PHE A 931 24.77 -23.43 -41.54
N THR A 932 24.17 -22.24 -41.44
CA THR A 932 24.85 -20.96 -41.70
C THR A 932 24.71 -19.96 -40.54
N LEU A 933 25.36 -18.79 -40.68
CA LEU A 933 25.17 -17.66 -39.76
C LEU A 933 23.71 -17.21 -39.67
N ALA A 934 22.91 -17.41 -40.72
CA ALA A 934 21.48 -17.15 -40.67
C ALA A 934 20.82 -17.99 -39.57
N ASP A 935 21.13 -19.28 -39.48
CA ASP A 935 20.57 -20.19 -38.49
C ASP A 935 21.16 -19.95 -37.09
N LEU A 936 22.49 -19.76 -37.03
CA LEU A 936 23.22 -19.51 -35.79
C LEU A 936 22.71 -18.26 -35.06
N SER A 937 22.39 -17.18 -35.79
CA SER A 937 22.02 -15.91 -35.18
C SER A 937 20.68 -15.95 -34.43
N HIS A 938 19.77 -16.85 -34.82
CA HIS A 938 18.47 -17.08 -34.17
C HIS A 938 18.58 -17.93 -32.90
N LEU A 939 19.67 -18.67 -32.75
CA LEU A 939 19.83 -19.74 -31.78
C LEU A 939 19.72 -19.28 -30.31
N PRO A 940 20.37 -18.18 -29.87
CA PRO A 940 20.33 -17.76 -28.47
C PRO A 940 18.91 -17.40 -28.00
N ASN A 941 18.22 -16.51 -28.70
CA ASN A 941 16.88 -16.08 -28.31
C ASN A 941 15.87 -17.23 -28.43
N SER A 942 15.97 -18.05 -29.48
CA SER A 942 15.10 -19.23 -29.64
C SER A 942 15.29 -20.23 -28.49
N HIS A 943 16.53 -20.45 -28.05
CA HIS A 943 16.83 -21.36 -26.94
C HIS A 943 16.20 -20.87 -25.63
N TYR A 944 16.34 -19.58 -25.29
CA TYR A 944 15.74 -19.02 -24.08
C TYR A 944 14.21 -19.06 -24.12
N ILE A 945 13.59 -18.75 -25.26
CA ILE A 945 12.12 -18.80 -25.41
C ILE A 945 11.60 -20.23 -25.33
N ALA A 946 12.25 -21.18 -26.02
CA ALA A 946 11.79 -22.57 -26.10
C ALA A 946 12.04 -23.36 -24.81
N ASN A 947 13.02 -22.95 -23.99
CA ASN A 947 13.32 -23.55 -22.69
C ASN A 947 12.83 -22.71 -21.50
N ALA A 948 12.07 -21.65 -21.76
CA ALA A 948 11.37 -20.89 -20.72
C ALA A 948 10.43 -21.80 -19.91
N ARG A 949 10.13 -21.42 -18.66
CA ARG A 949 9.21 -22.18 -17.79
C ARG A 949 7.80 -22.31 -18.37
N SER A 950 7.39 -21.37 -19.21
CA SER A 950 6.09 -21.38 -19.87
C SER A 950 6.09 -22.28 -21.12
N PRO A 951 5.11 -23.20 -21.27
CA PRO A 951 5.01 -24.06 -22.44
C PRO A 951 4.64 -23.30 -23.73
N ARG A 952 4.22 -22.03 -23.63
CA ARG A 952 3.83 -21.19 -24.78
C ARG A 952 5.00 -20.89 -25.71
N GLY A 953 6.17 -20.54 -25.17
CA GLY A 953 7.38 -20.26 -25.96
C GLY A 953 7.84 -21.48 -26.74
N LYS A 954 7.84 -22.67 -26.11
CA LYS A 954 8.13 -23.95 -26.77
C LYS A 954 7.14 -24.25 -27.90
N LYS A 955 5.87 -23.90 -27.74
CA LYS A 955 4.83 -24.11 -28.76
C LYS A 955 5.09 -23.32 -30.03
N LEU A 956 5.66 -22.12 -29.95
CA LEU A 956 5.99 -21.31 -31.14
C LEU A 956 6.91 -22.07 -32.10
N PHE A 957 7.94 -22.73 -31.58
CA PHE A 957 8.92 -23.46 -32.38
C PHE A 957 8.50 -24.90 -32.70
N THR A 958 7.60 -25.50 -31.92
CA THR A 958 7.15 -26.90 -32.13
C THR A 958 5.84 -27.03 -32.90
N SER A 959 5.08 -25.95 -33.07
CA SER A 959 3.76 -25.95 -33.73
C SER A 959 3.81 -26.19 -35.24
N LYS A 960 4.97 -25.98 -35.86
CA LYS A 960 5.18 -26.01 -37.30
C LYS A 960 6.24 -27.05 -37.64
N LYS A 961 5.91 -27.96 -38.57
CA LYS A 961 6.69 -29.18 -38.79
C LYS A 961 8.14 -28.89 -39.18
N HIS A 962 8.37 -27.95 -40.09
CA HIS A 962 9.69 -27.67 -40.62
C HIS A 962 10.50 -26.77 -39.69
N VAL A 963 9.85 -25.81 -39.01
CA VAL A 963 10.45 -25.01 -37.93
C VAL A 963 10.88 -25.87 -36.74
N ALA A 964 10.04 -26.84 -36.33
CA ALA A 964 10.36 -27.74 -35.22
C ALA A 964 11.62 -28.57 -35.52
N ARG A 965 11.66 -29.19 -36.72
CA ARG A 965 12.86 -29.89 -37.20
C ARG A 965 14.08 -28.99 -37.19
N TRP A 966 13.96 -27.79 -37.76
CA TRP A 966 15.07 -26.84 -37.84
C TRP A 966 15.59 -26.47 -36.45
N TYR A 967 14.69 -26.09 -35.52
CA TYR A 967 15.06 -25.75 -34.15
C TYR A 967 15.75 -26.92 -33.43
N ASP A 968 15.22 -28.14 -33.55
CA ASP A 968 15.81 -29.33 -32.95
C ASP A 968 17.23 -29.60 -33.51
N GLU A 969 17.43 -29.44 -34.83
CA GLU A 969 18.73 -29.62 -35.48
C GLU A 969 19.76 -28.55 -35.03
N ILE A 970 19.37 -27.28 -34.93
CA ILE A 970 20.29 -26.20 -34.53
C ILE A 970 20.58 -26.18 -33.02
N SER A 971 19.60 -26.52 -32.18
CA SER A 971 19.76 -26.57 -30.72
C SER A 971 20.48 -27.83 -30.24
N SER A 972 20.51 -28.88 -31.06
CA SER A 972 21.22 -30.12 -30.74
C SER A 972 22.72 -30.08 -31.09
N ARG A 973 23.19 -29.01 -31.74
CA ARG A 973 24.58 -28.90 -32.21
C ARG A 973 25.57 -28.98 -31.05
N PRO A 974 26.70 -29.70 -31.21
CA PRO A 974 27.72 -29.82 -30.17
C PRO A 974 28.27 -28.46 -29.70
N SER A 975 28.53 -27.56 -30.65
CA SER A 975 28.97 -26.18 -30.42
C SER A 975 28.01 -25.43 -29.50
N TRP A 976 26.70 -25.50 -29.77
CA TRP A 976 25.69 -24.85 -28.95
C TRP A 976 25.56 -25.46 -27.56
N LYS A 977 25.56 -26.79 -27.45
CA LYS A 977 25.52 -27.47 -26.15
C LYS A 977 26.71 -27.08 -25.27
N GLN A 978 27.88 -26.88 -25.87
CA GLN A 978 29.06 -26.39 -25.17
C GLN A 978 28.88 -24.94 -24.67
N VAL A 979 28.31 -24.05 -25.49
CA VAL A 979 27.98 -22.68 -25.07
C VAL A 979 26.98 -22.66 -23.91
N VAL A 980 25.90 -23.43 -23.99
CA VAL A 980 24.90 -23.54 -22.91
C VAL A 980 25.54 -24.05 -21.62
N LYS A 981 26.43 -25.04 -21.72
CA LYS A 981 27.21 -25.52 -20.56
C LYS A 981 28.08 -24.40 -19.97
N MET A 982 28.83 -23.66 -20.81
CA MET A 982 29.68 -22.56 -20.36
C MET A 982 28.90 -21.42 -19.70
N GLN A 983 27.67 -21.16 -20.16
CA GLN A 983 26.76 -20.16 -19.56
C GLN A 983 26.28 -20.58 -18.16
N SER A 984 26.27 -21.88 -17.85
CA SER A 984 25.92 -22.40 -16.52
C SER A 984 27.11 -22.50 -15.55
N GLU A 985 28.33 -22.26 -16.03
CA GLU A 985 29.56 -22.30 -15.22
C GLU A 985 29.86 -20.91 -14.64
N HIS A 986 30.19 -20.82 -13.35
CA HIS A 986 30.57 -19.57 -12.66
C HIS A 986 31.81 -18.94 -13.33
N PRO A 987 31.93 -17.60 -13.45
CA PRO A 987 33.20 -17.00 -13.85
C PRO A 987 34.22 -17.30 -12.76
N GLY A 988 35.12 -18.25 -13.01
CA GLY A 988 36.28 -18.48 -12.15
C GLY A 988 37.11 -17.19 -12.04
N ALA A 989 37.88 -17.07 -10.95
CA ALA A 989 38.83 -15.97 -10.80
C ALA A 989 39.76 -15.92 -12.03
N PHE A 990 39.99 -14.70 -12.52
CA PHE A 990 41.01 -14.42 -13.52
C PHE A 990 42.38 -14.80 -12.91
N GLU A 991 43.13 -15.69 -13.54
CA GLU A 991 44.58 -15.80 -13.33
C GLU A 991 45.31 -14.97 -14.38
#